data_AF-A0A841U101-F1
#
_entry.id   AF-A0A841U101-F1
#
_cell.length_a   1.000
_cell.length_b   1.000
_cell.length_c   1.000
_cell.angle_alpha   90.00
_cell.angle_beta   90.00
_cell.angle_gamma   90.00
#
_symmetry.space_group_name_H-M   'P 1'
#
loop_
_entity.id
_entity.type
_entity.pdbx_description
1 polymer ?
#
loop_
_entity_poly.entity_id
_entity_poly.type
_entity_poly.pdbx_seq_one_letter_code
_entity_poly.pdbx_strand_id
1 'polypeptide(L)'
;MTHAMAFNDHWTFAATDDSTYRFQPIPEGELVSLPHTWNRTDGQGGADSYYRGACWYQKGLNISAEDLTKRIYLEVGAAGNIGHVYVNGRLAGESRCGYAMFRVPLTPFLKEGDNLIAIQVDNSHHNEVFPLMADFTFYGGLYREVKLLYMDDIHFEMMDNGRDGVYLTPKKSNGQTFELRVEGQVANESATTESGEVRVRLQDQDGTTVLENVAQLTLEAQTKFAMRCEISDPILWEGVERPYLYSASIEVIVGGQIRDSRNIPVGFRTIEATTDRGLLLNGKPIKLNGVCRHQDFGGAGNAITREHMDLDMSLIREVGANSLRLAHYQHDDYFYSLCDRYGLLVWAEIPFISIPSAQDPENRNAEEQLERLVKQAYNHCSIYCWGVQNEITIAVENEHTHRSIQKLVRLAKELDPNRMTAQANINGVEDDSIINRYTDLVGYNLYYGWYYGEIKDLYDRFDSFHRAQPDVPLILSEYGVDTNPNYHSYTPQVQDYTEEYQLLFHRNAIEAIRSRPFVQGGYVWNMFDFGSANRREGGETGKNLKGLVTIDRALKKDAFYLYKAYWSKEPFVHVAGRRFANRHQERNDIAILSNLRRIRVYLNGVLLTEIQNDDPMKIVKDVSLSYGENRLRVEGMDERGGIHADEIQLRRVSDIDPSYVHVKKEEAKHVVNWFEKFDLSNTESIELKEGYYSTFDTIEELYRHEEARGVFLKYFGDMTNNPFFEVTKSVMSIEKMTQLAFFNIPPELLIAINKELNVIKKKL
;
A
#
# COMPACT_ATOMS: atom_id res chain seq x y z
N MET A 1 -30.70 -0.81 -19.17
CA MET A 1 -29.89 -0.27 -18.05
C MET A 1 -29.01 -1.37 -17.50
N THR A 2 -27.76 -1.09 -17.14
CA THR A 2 -26.87 -2.09 -16.53
C THR A 2 -27.40 -2.53 -15.17
N HIS A 3 -27.66 -3.83 -15.04
CA HIS A 3 -28.05 -4.47 -13.79
C HIS A 3 -26.91 -5.33 -13.27
N ALA A 4 -26.37 -4.99 -12.10
CA ALA A 4 -25.31 -5.75 -11.45
C ALA A 4 -25.88 -6.64 -10.34
N MET A 5 -25.55 -7.92 -10.38
CA MET A 5 -25.94 -8.91 -9.38
C MET A 5 -24.70 -9.47 -8.70
N ALA A 6 -24.67 -9.47 -7.36
CA ALA A 6 -23.60 -10.10 -6.60
C ALA A 6 -23.57 -11.61 -6.88
N PHE A 7 -22.38 -12.16 -7.08
CA PHE A 7 -22.17 -13.57 -7.40
C PHE A 7 -21.17 -14.20 -6.42
N ASN A 8 -21.35 -13.91 -5.12
CA ASN A 8 -20.36 -14.16 -4.08
C ASN A 8 -20.62 -15.42 -3.23
N ASP A 9 -21.87 -15.80 -3.03
CA ASP A 9 -22.21 -16.88 -2.09
C ASP A 9 -22.00 -18.26 -2.71
N HIS A 10 -21.77 -19.29 -1.89
CA HIS A 10 -21.85 -20.70 -2.29
C HIS A 10 -21.01 -21.09 -3.52
N TRP A 11 -19.73 -20.71 -3.53
CA TRP A 11 -18.74 -21.26 -4.46
C TRP A 11 -18.18 -22.57 -3.91
N THR A 12 -18.00 -23.56 -4.77
CA THR A 12 -17.27 -24.79 -4.44
C THR A 12 -15.79 -24.56 -4.69
N PHE A 13 -14.96 -24.67 -3.65
CA PHE A 13 -13.53 -24.41 -3.65
C PHE A 13 -12.72 -25.70 -3.49
N ALA A 14 -11.59 -25.80 -4.19
CA ALA A 14 -10.59 -26.84 -4.01
C ALA A 14 -9.18 -26.27 -4.02
N ALA A 15 -8.39 -26.57 -2.98
CA ALA A 15 -6.99 -26.19 -2.86
C ALA A 15 -6.04 -27.17 -3.58
N THR A 16 -6.34 -27.47 -4.84
CA THR A 16 -5.58 -28.38 -5.71
C THR A 16 -5.56 -27.85 -7.12
N ASP A 17 -4.54 -28.20 -7.92
CA ASP A 17 -4.50 -27.84 -9.34
C ASP A 17 -4.90 -29.01 -10.25
N ASP A 18 -6.18 -29.39 -10.19
CA ASP A 18 -6.73 -30.39 -11.11
C ASP A 18 -7.41 -29.71 -12.31
N SER A 19 -6.71 -29.71 -13.45
CA SER A 19 -7.20 -29.11 -14.70
C SER A 19 -8.53 -29.69 -15.22
N THR A 20 -8.98 -30.84 -14.73
CA THR A 20 -10.31 -31.39 -15.07
C THR A 20 -11.45 -30.55 -14.51
N TYR A 21 -11.20 -29.78 -13.43
CA TYR A 21 -12.17 -28.89 -12.81
C TYR A 21 -12.58 -27.70 -13.69
N ARG A 22 -11.95 -27.49 -14.85
CA ARG A 22 -12.51 -26.56 -15.83
C ARG A 22 -13.84 -27.04 -16.43
N PHE A 23 -14.11 -28.36 -16.46
CA PHE A 23 -15.32 -28.94 -17.06
C PHE A 23 -16.04 -30.01 -16.20
N GLN A 24 -15.42 -30.54 -15.15
CA GLN A 24 -16.04 -31.49 -14.22
C GLN A 24 -16.33 -30.82 -12.88
N PRO A 25 -17.46 -31.12 -12.21
CA PRO A 25 -17.71 -30.66 -10.85
C PRO A 25 -16.62 -31.14 -9.89
N ILE A 26 -16.21 -30.28 -8.95
CA ILE A 26 -15.33 -30.65 -7.84
C ILE A 26 -16.08 -31.65 -6.93
N PRO A 27 -15.56 -32.87 -6.71
CA PRO A 27 -16.29 -33.91 -5.98
C PRO A 27 -16.35 -33.69 -4.47
N GLU A 28 -15.29 -33.16 -3.86
CA GLU A 28 -15.14 -32.94 -2.40
C GLU A 28 -14.71 -31.49 -2.10
N GLY A 29 -15.39 -30.51 -2.69
CA GLY A 29 -15.04 -29.11 -2.53
C GLY A 29 -15.63 -28.46 -1.27
N GLU A 30 -14.92 -27.49 -0.72
CA GLU A 30 -15.40 -26.65 0.37
C GLU A 30 -16.38 -25.59 -0.16
N LEU A 31 -17.53 -25.41 0.49
CA LEU A 31 -18.41 -24.29 0.16
C LEU A 31 -17.91 -23.01 0.82
N VAL A 32 -17.49 -22.04 0.01
CA VAL A 32 -16.99 -20.74 0.45
C VAL A 32 -17.89 -19.61 -0.06
N SER A 33 -17.80 -18.45 0.58
CA SER A 33 -18.41 -17.21 0.09
C SER A 33 -17.32 -16.17 -0.12
N LEU A 34 -17.45 -15.37 -1.18
CA LEU A 34 -16.51 -14.33 -1.52
C LEU A 34 -16.81 -13.06 -0.72
N PRO A 35 -15.79 -12.27 -0.35
CA PRO A 35 -14.37 -12.45 -0.65
C PRO A 35 -13.76 -13.66 0.09
N HIS A 36 -12.85 -14.39 -0.58
CA HIS A 36 -12.20 -15.58 -0.02
C HIS A 36 -10.70 -15.63 -0.38
N THR A 37 -9.88 -16.04 0.59
CA THR A 37 -8.47 -16.39 0.40
C THR A 37 -8.13 -17.67 1.17
N TRP A 38 -7.35 -18.55 0.54
CA TRP A 38 -6.82 -19.73 1.22
C TRP A 38 -5.65 -19.39 2.16
N ASN A 39 -5.12 -18.17 2.09
CA ASN A 39 -3.97 -17.73 2.90
C ASN A 39 -4.35 -16.92 4.16
N ARG A 40 -5.60 -17.00 4.62
CA ARG A 40 -6.09 -16.20 5.77
C ARG A 40 -5.40 -16.53 7.10
N THR A 41 -4.83 -17.74 7.21
CA THR A 41 -4.14 -18.22 8.41
C THR A 41 -2.63 -18.28 8.18
N ASP A 42 -2.16 -19.13 7.26
CA ASP A 42 -0.74 -19.38 7.01
C ASP A 42 0.03 -18.14 6.50
N GLY A 43 -0.69 -17.19 5.89
CA GLY A 43 -0.18 -15.91 5.42
C GLY A 43 0.10 -14.87 6.50
N GLN A 44 -0.34 -15.10 7.74
CA GLN A 44 -0.18 -14.17 8.88
C GLN A 44 0.56 -14.82 10.07
N GLY A 45 1.22 -15.96 9.82
CA GLY A 45 1.88 -16.79 10.83
C GLY A 45 1.27 -18.20 10.91
N GLY A 46 1.66 -18.97 11.92
CA GLY A 46 1.07 -20.29 12.19
C GLY A 46 1.60 -21.48 11.38
N ALA A 47 2.38 -21.25 10.31
CA ALA A 47 3.10 -22.28 9.56
C ALA A 47 4.53 -21.82 9.22
N ASP A 48 5.42 -22.77 8.89
CA ASP A 48 6.80 -22.45 8.48
C ASP A 48 6.84 -21.71 7.13
N SER A 49 5.97 -22.08 6.19
CA SER A 49 5.72 -21.40 4.92
C SER A 49 4.23 -21.37 4.60
N TYR A 50 3.78 -20.32 3.89
CA TYR A 50 2.40 -20.23 3.39
C TYR A 50 2.25 -20.92 2.04
N TYR A 51 1.08 -21.50 1.76
CA TYR A 51 0.81 -22.20 0.53
C TYR A 51 0.71 -21.23 -0.65
N ARG A 52 1.49 -21.51 -1.70
CA ARG A 52 1.43 -20.83 -2.99
C ARG A 52 1.21 -21.85 -4.12
N GLY A 53 0.18 -21.65 -4.93
CA GLY A 53 -0.19 -22.57 -5.99
C GLY A 53 -1.52 -22.22 -6.64
N ALA A 54 -1.91 -23.01 -7.64
CA ALA A 54 -3.19 -22.91 -8.30
C ALA A 54 -4.30 -23.64 -7.51
N CYS A 55 -5.45 -22.99 -7.42
CA CYS A 55 -6.67 -23.50 -6.78
C CYS A 55 -7.89 -23.20 -7.65
N TRP A 56 -8.99 -23.90 -7.41
CA TRP A 56 -10.21 -23.78 -8.23
C TRP A 56 -11.42 -23.32 -7.41
N TYR A 57 -12.23 -22.48 -8.04
CA TYR A 57 -13.56 -22.08 -7.59
C TYR A 57 -14.58 -22.46 -8.66
N GLN A 58 -15.72 -23.04 -8.28
CA GLN A 58 -16.81 -23.38 -9.17
C GLN A 58 -18.16 -22.89 -8.67
N LYS A 59 -19.01 -22.46 -9.61
CA LYS A 59 -20.39 -22.11 -9.31
C LYS A 59 -21.28 -22.39 -10.52
N GLY A 60 -22.45 -22.96 -10.24
CA GLY A 60 -23.50 -23.13 -11.23
C GLY A 60 -24.21 -21.81 -11.53
N LEU A 61 -24.55 -21.60 -12.80
CA LEU A 61 -25.29 -20.44 -13.28
C LEU A 61 -26.43 -20.92 -14.19
N ASN A 62 -27.67 -20.75 -13.74
CA ASN A 62 -28.84 -21.04 -14.55
C ASN A 62 -29.19 -19.82 -15.39
N ILE A 63 -29.36 -20.02 -16.71
CA ILE A 63 -29.60 -18.97 -17.69
C ILE A 63 -30.92 -19.25 -18.41
N SER A 64 -31.83 -18.29 -18.43
CA SER A 64 -33.06 -18.38 -19.20
C SER A 64 -32.83 -18.01 -20.68
N ALA A 65 -33.79 -18.36 -21.55
CA ALA A 65 -33.77 -17.89 -22.94
C ALA A 65 -33.82 -16.34 -23.04
N GLU A 66 -34.45 -15.66 -22.07
CA GLU A 66 -34.51 -14.20 -22.02
C GLU A 66 -33.15 -13.59 -21.68
N ASP A 67 -32.41 -14.19 -20.74
CA ASP A 67 -31.06 -13.74 -20.36
C ASP A 67 -30.09 -13.78 -21.55
N LEU A 68 -30.22 -14.76 -22.44
CA LEU A 68 -29.40 -14.87 -23.65
C LEU A 68 -29.62 -13.73 -24.65
N THR A 69 -30.69 -12.93 -24.49
CA THR A 69 -30.89 -11.70 -25.28
C THR A 69 -30.07 -10.53 -24.75
N LYS A 70 -29.49 -10.64 -23.55
CA LYS A 70 -28.68 -9.62 -22.91
C LYS A 70 -27.19 -9.83 -23.16
N ARG A 71 -26.43 -8.77 -22.91
CA ARG A 71 -24.97 -8.84 -22.80
C ARG A 71 -24.61 -9.09 -21.35
N ILE A 72 -24.01 -10.25 -21.09
CA ILE A 72 -23.69 -10.74 -19.74
C ILE A 72 -22.18 -10.76 -19.59
N TYR A 73 -21.68 -10.09 -18.55
CA TYR A 73 -20.26 -10.08 -18.20
C TYR A 73 -20.08 -10.61 -16.78
N LEU A 74 -18.98 -11.34 -16.57
CA LEU A 74 -18.45 -11.60 -15.24
C LEU A 74 -17.46 -10.49 -14.90
N GLU A 75 -17.71 -9.75 -13.83
CA GLU A 75 -16.75 -8.83 -13.24
C GLU A 75 -16.11 -9.50 -12.03
N VAL A 76 -14.79 -9.74 -12.11
CA VAL A 76 -14.00 -10.28 -11.00
C VAL A 76 -13.26 -9.12 -10.37
N GLY A 77 -13.57 -8.79 -9.11
CA GLY A 77 -13.00 -7.63 -8.43
C GLY A 77 -11.49 -7.72 -8.21
N ALA A 78 -10.98 -8.92 -7.96
CA ALA A 78 -9.56 -9.27 -7.98
C ALA A 78 -9.37 -10.79 -7.86
N ALA A 79 -8.33 -11.33 -8.50
CA ALA A 79 -7.89 -12.71 -8.37
C ALA A 79 -6.38 -12.73 -8.09
N GLY A 80 -5.99 -13.00 -6.85
CA GLY A 80 -4.59 -13.00 -6.43
C GLY A 80 -3.87 -14.29 -6.86
N ASN A 81 -2.91 -14.31 -7.79
CA ASN A 81 -2.39 -13.21 -8.62
C ASN A 81 -2.73 -13.36 -10.11
N ILE A 82 -3.02 -14.57 -10.57
CA ILE A 82 -3.46 -14.88 -11.93
C ILE A 82 -4.83 -15.56 -11.84
N GLY A 83 -5.78 -15.14 -12.67
CA GLY A 83 -7.12 -15.74 -12.76
C GLY A 83 -7.45 -16.19 -14.18
N HIS A 84 -7.93 -17.42 -14.34
CA HIS A 84 -8.47 -17.94 -15.60
C HIS A 84 -9.94 -18.31 -15.43
N VAL A 85 -10.82 -17.71 -16.23
CA VAL A 85 -12.27 -17.93 -16.19
C VAL A 85 -12.67 -18.91 -17.29
N TYR A 86 -13.32 -20.00 -16.90
CA TYR A 86 -13.87 -21.01 -17.79
C TYR A 86 -15.39 -21.05 -17.68
N VAL A 87 -16.04 -21.23 -18.82
CA VAL A 87 -17.49 -21.44 -18.93
C VAL A 87 -17.72 -22.73 -19.68
N ASN A 88 -18.36 -23.71 -19.04
CA ASN A 88 -18.63 -25.03 -19.62
C ASN A 88 -17.36 -25.69 -20.22
N GLY A 89 -16.22 -25.57 -19.56
CA GLY A 89 -14.94 -26.13 -20.02
C GLY A 89 -14.12 -25.27 -20.99
N ARG A 90 -14.67 -24.15 -21.49
CA ARG A 90 -14.00 -23.26 -22.45
C ARG A 90 -13.41 -22.06 -21.73
N LEU A 91 -12.14 -21.73 -22.00
CA LEU A 91 -11.51 -20.50 -21.51
C LEU A 91 -12.25 -19.30 -22.11
N ALA A 92 -12.79 -18.45 -21.25
CA ALA A 92 -13.55 -17.27 -21.63
C ALA A 92 -12.74 -15.97 -21.44
N GLY A 93 -11.83 -15.93 -20.46
CA GLY A 93 -10.94 -14.80 -20.23
C GLY A 93 -9.92 -15.07 -19.13
N GLU A 94 -8.94 -14.18 -19.02
CA GLU A 94 -7.85 -14.28 -18.05
C GLU A 94 -7.41 -12.92 -17.54
N SER A 95 -6.70 -12.90 -16.42
CA SER A 95 -5.98 -11.72 -15.94
C SER A 95 -4.73 -12.11 -15.16
N ARG A 96 -3.66 -11.31 -15.33
CA ARG A 96 -2.40 -11.40 -14.59
C ARG A 96 -2.20 -10.18 -13.67
N CYS A 97 -3.27 -9.46 -13.35
CA CYS A 97 -3.24 -8.26 -12.52
C CYS A 97 -3.93 -8.55 -11.17
N GLY A 98 -3.18 -9.08 -10.21
CA GLY A 98 -3.72 -9.63 -8.96
C GLY A 98 -4.50 -8.66 -8.07
N TYR A 99 -4.46 -7.36 -8.35
CA TYR A 99 -5.07 -6.29 -7.54
C TYR A 99 -6.07 -5.42 -8.29
N ALA A 100 -6.26 -5.68 -9.59
CA ALA A 100 -7.16 -4.93 -10.44
C ALA A 100 -8.40 -5.75 -10.77
N MET A 101 -9.52 -5.05 -10.98
CA MET A 101 -10.72 -5.67 -11.52
C MET A 101 -10.49 -6.07 -12.98
N PHE A 102 -11.14 -7.14 -13.43
CA PHE A 102 -11.25 -7.48 -14.84
C PHE A 102 -12.63 -8.03 -15.20
N ARG A 103 -13.00 -7.91 -16.47
CA ARG A 103 -14.28 -8.40 -17.00
C ARG A 103 -14.09 -9.45 -18.07
N VAL A 104 -15.03 -10.39 -18.11
CA VAL A 104 -15.08 -11.46 -19.11
C VAL A 104 -16.47 -11.49 -19.73
N PRO A 105 -16.63 -11.30 -21.06
CA PRO A 105 -17.92 -11.47 -21.71
C PRO A 105 -18.34 -12.94 -21.66
N LEU A 106 -19.48 -13.22 -21.03
CA LEU A 106 -19.99 -14.58 -20.85
C LEU A 106 -20.92 -15.02 -21.98
N THR A 107 -21.72 -14.10 -22.54
CA THR A 107 -22.77 -14.43 -23.53
C THR A 107 -22.32 -15.40 -24.63
N PRO A 108 -21.12 -15.28 -25.24
CA PRO A 108 -20.66 -16.21 -26.28
C PRO A 108 -20.45 -17.67 -25.82
N PHE A 109 -20.39 -17.92 -24.51
CA PHE A 109 -20.09 -19.22 -23.90
C PHE A 109 -21.27 -19.84 -23.16
N LEU A 110 -22.34 -19.07 -22.94
CA LEU A 110 -23.53 -19.50 -22.22
C LEU A 110 -24.50 -20.27 -23.13
N LYS A 111 -25.28 -21.15 -22.51
CA LYS A 111 -26.43 -21.84 -23.11
C LYS A 111 -27.64 -21.70 -22.20
N GLU A 112 -28.83 -21.92 -22.74
CA GLU A 112 -30.05 -22.00 -21.92
C GLU A 112 -29.95 -23.17 -20.92
N GLY A 113 -30.45 -22.95 -19.71
CA GLY A 113 -30.35 -23.88 -18.59
C GLY A 113 -29.05 -23.73 -17.80
N ASP A 114 -28.52 -24.85 -17.33
CA ASP A 114 -27.39 -24.86 -16.41
C ASP A 114 -26.04 -24.67 -17.12
N ASN A 115 -25.26 -23.74 -16.60
CA ASN A 115 -23.88 -23.47 -16.99
C ASN A 115 -22.96 -23.66 -15.79
N LEU A 116 -21.74 -24.14 -16.04
CA LEU A 116 -20.69 -24.21 -15.02
C LEU A 116 -19.71 -23.05 -15.25
N ILE A 117 -19.58 -22.19 -14.24
CA ILE A 117 -18.51 -21.19 -14.17
C ILE A 117 -17.41 -21.78 -13.29
N ALA A 118 -16.20 -21.88 -13.81
CA ALA A 118 -15.02 -22.32 -13.08
C ALA A 118 -13.92 -21.27 -13.19
N ILE A 119 -13.27 -20.93 -12.07
CA ILE A 119 -12.18 -19.97 -12.03
C ILE A 119 -10.98 -20.63 -11.36
N GLN A 120 -9.90 -20.78 -12.12
CA GLN A 120 -8.60 -21.14 -11.55
C GLN A 120 -7.90 -19.86 -11.10
N VAL A 121 -7.39 -19.86 -9.87
CA VAL A 121 -6.62 -18.75 -9.32
C VAL A 121 -5.27 -19.26 -8.86
N ASP A 122 -4.18 -18.59 -9.23
CA ASP A 122 -2.80 -19.00 -8.93
C ASP A 122 -1.98 -17.84 -8.34
N ASN A 123 -1.39 -18.06 -7.16
CA ASN A 123 -0.46 -17.14 -6.51
C ASN A 123 0.98 -17.70 -6.42
N SER A 124 1.30 -18.76 -7.17
CA SER A 124 2.65 -19.29 -7.31
C SER A 124 3.62 -18.23 -7.85
N HIS A 125 4.92 -18.52 -7.76
CA HIS A 125 5.94 -17.59 -8.22
C HIS A 125 6.03 -17.60 -9.74
N HIS A 126 5.72 -16.46 -10.36
CA HIS A 126 5.87 -16.22 -11.79
C HIS A 126 6.82 -15.05 -12.00
N ASN A 127 7.89 -15.24 -12.77
CA ASN A 127 8.94 -14.22 -12.93
C ASN A 127 8.47 -12.94 -13.66
N GLU A 128 7.27 -12.95 -14.23
CA GLU A 128 6.72 -11.86 -15.04
C GLU A 128 5.48 -11.22 -14.39
N VAL A 129 5.04 -11.67 -13.21
CA VAL A 129 3.82 -11.16 -12.55
C VAL A 129 4.16 -10.52 -11.22
N PHE A 130 4.08 -9.20 -11.17
CA PHE A 130 4.39 -8.42 -9.98
C PHE A 130 3.28 -8.52 -8.93
N PRO A 131 3.61 -8.55 -7.62
CA PRO A 131 4.96 -8.44 -7.04
C PRO A 131 5.79 -9.74 -7.14
N LEU A 132 7.09 -9.59 -7.43
CA LEU A 132 8.04 -10.70 -7.47
C LEU A 132 8.67 -10.97 -6.10
N MET A 133 8.97 -9.89 -5.37
CA MET A 133 9.58 -9.93 -4.05
C MET A 133 9.13 -8.70 -3.25
N ALA A 134 8.55 -8.92 -2.08
CA ALA A 134 8.17 -7.84 -1.18
C ALA A 134 7.99 -8.37 0.25
N ASP A 135 7.95 -7.44 1.20
CA ASP A 135 7.76 -7.72 2.63
C ASP A 135 6.28 -7.78 3.02
N PHE A 136 5.43 -8.41 2.20
CA PHE A 136 4.03 -8.69 2.54
C PHE A 136 3.61 -10.03 1.93
N THR A 137 2.59 -10.66 2.50
CA THR A 137 2.09 -11.94 1.99
C THR A 137 1.31 -11.77 0.69
N PHE A 138 1.60 -12.62 -0.31
CA PHE A 138 0.87 -12.67 -1.57
C PHE A 138 -0.34 -13.59 -1.45
N TYR A 139 -1.38 -13.11 -0.79
CA TYR A 139 -2.59 -13.87 -0.53
C TYR A 139 -3.29 -14.31 -1.83
N GLY A 140 -3.48 -15.61 -2.00
CA GLY A 140 -4.16 -16.15 -3.17
C GLY A 140 -5.67 -16.31 -2.98
N GLY A 141 -6.44 -16.15 -4.05
CA GLY A 141 -7.89 -16.37 -4.06
C GLY A 141 -8.71 -15.28 -4.75
N LEU A 142 -10.04 -15.47 -4.74
CA LEU A 142 -11.02 -14.49 -5.18
C LEU A 142 -11.37 -13.58 -3.99
N TYR A 143 -10.42 -12.73 -3.62
CA TYR A 143 -10.45 -11.98 -2.36
C TYR A 143 -11.22 -10.65 -2.44
N ARG A 144 -11.86 -10.34 -3.58
CA ARG A 144 -12.84 -9.27 -3.75
C ARG A 144 -14.12 -9.80 -4.39
N GLU A 145 -15.18 -9.01 -4.37
CA GLU A 145 -16.49 -9.37 -4.92
C GLU A 145 -16.41 -9.79 -6.40
N VAL A 146 -17.23 -10.76 -6.77
CA VAL A 146 -17.53 -11.15 -8.15
C VAL A 146 -18.97 -10.77 -8.46
N LYS A 147 -19.22 -10.22 -9.64
CA LYS A 147 -20.56 -9.78 -10.07
C LYS A 147 -20.89 -10.29 -11.46
N LEU A 148 -22.18 -10.50 -11.70
CA LEU A 148 -22.75 -10.65 -13.03
C LEU A 148 -23.36 -9.31 -13.46
N LEU A 149 -22.95 -8.82 -14.61
CA LEU A 149 -23.46 -7.58 -15.19
C LEU A 149 -24.35 -7.93 -16.38
N TYR A 150 -25.62 -7.52 -16.34
CA TYR A 150 -26.59 -7.68 -17.41
C TYR A 150 -26.85 -6.35 -18.08
N MET A 151 -26.68 -6.29 -19.39
CA MET A 151 -26.81 -5.06 -20.17
C MET A 151 -27.63 -5.30 -21.44
N ASP A 152 -28.24 -4.22 -21.93
CA ASP A 152 -28.80 -4.19 -23.28
C ASP A 152 -27.66 -4.02 -24.31
N ASP A 153 -27.96 -4.18 -25.60
CA ASP A 153 -26.98 -4.05 -26.69
C ASP A 153 -26.29 -2.68 -26.75
N ILE A 154 -26.93 -1.62 -26.23
CA ILE A 154 -26.38 -0.27 -26.17
C ILE A 154 -26.06 0.07 -24.71
N HIS A 155 -24.77 0.23 -24.41
CA HIS A 155 -24.25 0.52 -23.08
C HIS A 155 -22.92 1.28 -23.15
N PHE A 156 -22.46 1.82 -22.02
CA PHE A 156 -21.07 2.33 -21.97
C PHE A 156 -20.08 1.19 -22.09
N GLU A 157 -18.96 1.41 -22.80
CA GLU A 157 -17.91 0.41 -23.02
C GLU A 157 -17.42 -0.18 -21.69
N MET A 158 -17.34 -1.51 -21.62
CA MET A 158 -17.01 -2.25 -20.40
C MET A 158 -15.66 -2.96 -20.48
N MET A 159 -15.07 -3.05 -21.67
CA MET A 159 -13.83 -3.77 -21.96
C MET A 159 -12.63 -2.83 -22.18
N ASP A 160 -12.75 -1.55 -21.80
CA ASP A 160 -11.68 -0.56 -21.93
C ASP A 160 -10.64 -0.59 -20.78
N ASN A 161 -10.62 -1.64 -19.96
CA ASN A 161 -9.86 -1.76 -18.70
C ASN A 161 -10.28 -0.77 -17.60
N GLY A 162 -11.24 0.12 -17.84
CA GLY A 162 -11.78 1.04 -16.88
C GLY A 162 -12.96 0.47 -16.10
N ARG A 163 -13.36 1.20 -15.05
CA ARG A 163 -14.50 0.81 -14.22
C ARG A 163 -15.81 1.24 -14.86
N ASP A 164 -15.94 2.52 -15.19
CA ASP A 164 -17.23 3.11 -15.52
C ASP A 164 -17.49 3.20 -17.04
N GLY A 165 -16.45 3.05 -17.87
CA GLY A 165 -16.48 3.37 -19.31
C GLY A 165 -16.57 4.88 -19.60
N VAL A 166 -16.50 5.71 -18.54
CA VAL A 166 -16.62 7.16 -18.58
C VAL A 166 -15.61 7.79 -17.61
N TYR A 167 -14.94 8.83 -18.06
CA TYR A 167 -13.85 9.51 -17.38
C TYR A 167 -14.19 11.00 -17.20
N LEU A 168 -14.12 11.47 -15.96
CA LEU A 168 -14.50 12.83 -15.58
C LEU A 168 -13.26 13.61 -15.13
N THR A 169 -12.94 14.68 -15.84
CA THR A 169 -11.77 15.53 -15.58
C THR A 169 -12.20 16.94 -15.17
N PRO A 170 -12.28 17.25 -13.86
CA PRO A 170 -12.42 18.62 -13.38
C PRO A 170 -11.07 19.35 -13.48
N LYS A 171 -11.03 20.48 -14.17
CA LYS A 171 -9.83 21.31 -14.33
C LYS A 171 -10.17 22.78 -14.14
N LYS A 172 -9.38 23.48 -13.32
CA LYS A 172 -9.50 24.94 -13.19
C LYS A 172 -9.10 25.60 -14.51
N SER A 173 -9.97 26.44 -15.07
CA SER A 173 -9.75 27.10 -16.37
C SER A 173 -9.23 28.53 -16.20
N ASN A 174 -10.05 29.44 -15.65
CA ASN A 174 -9.67 30.82 -15.35
C ASN A 174 -10.46 31.35 -14.14
N GLY A 175 -9.84 32.21 -13.33
CA GLY A 175 -10.50 32.82 -12.16
C GLY A 175 -11.03 31.76 -11.18
N GLN A 176 -12.35 31.72 -10.99
CA GLN A 176 -13.05 30.71 -10.17
C GLN A 176 -13.86 29.71 -11.02
N THR A 177 -13.63 29.67 -12.34
CA THR A 177 -14.32 28.76 -13.26
C THR A 177 -13.55 27.44 -13.37
N PHE A 178 -14.29 26.34 -13.38
CA PHE A 178 -13.79 25.02 -13.68
C PHE A 178 -14.45 24.48 -14.96
N GLU A 179 -13.66 23.79 -15.77
CA GLU A 179 -14.14 22.92 -16.83
C GLU A 179 -14.27 21.50 -16.27
N LEU A 180 -15.43 20.88 -16.45
CA LEU A 180 -15.64 19.44 -16.30
C LEU A 180 -15.67 18.83 -17.71
N ARG A 181 -14.59 18.15 -18.08
CA ARG A 181 -14.55 17.35 -19.31
C ARG A 181 -15.07 15.95 -18.99
N VAL A 182 -16.04 15.47 -19.76
CA VAL A 182 -16.62 14.13 -19.64
C VAL A 182 -16.37 13.38 -20.93
N GLU A 183 -15.68 12.25 -20.86
CA GLU A 183 -15.30 11.46 -22.02
C GLU A 183 -15.64 10.00 -21.80
N GLY A 184 -15.97 9.30 -22.87
CA GLY A 184 -16.24 7.87 -22.78
C GLY A 184 -16.53 7.28 -24.15
N GLN A 185 -16.94 6.03 -24.12
CA GLN A 185 -17.29 5.28 -25.31
C GLN A 185 -18.59 4.54 -25.07
N VAL A 186 -19.47 4.56 -26.06
CA VAL A 186 -20.70 3.78 -26.10
C VAL A 186 -20.48 2.62 -27.06
N ALA A 187 -20.69 1.40 -26.58
CA ALA A 187 -20.76 0.21 -27.40
C ALA A 187 -22.20 0.02 -27.89
N ASN A 188 -22.35 -0.30 -29.18
CA ASN A 188 -23.61 -0.75 -29.77
C ASN A 188 -23.37 -2.14 -30.37
N GLU A 189 -23.76 -3.17 -29.63
CA GLU A 189 -23.62 -4.56 -30.04
C GLU A 189 -24.83 -5.08 -30.83
N SER A 190 -25.74 -4.20 -31.26
CA SER A 190 -26.85 -4.56 -32.15
C SER A 190 -26.39 -4.61 -33.61
N ALA A 191 -27.26 -5.12 -34.49
CA ALA A 191 -26.96 -5.20 -35.92
C ALA A 191 -27.10 -3.87 -36.68
N THR A 192 -27.62 -2.83 -36.03
CA THR A 192 -28.00 -1.56 -36.68
C THR A 192 -27.41 -0.35 -35.97
N THR A 193 -26.99 0.63 -36.76
CA THR A 193 -26.67 1.97 -36.26
C THR A 193 -27.94 2.63 -35.75
N GLU A 194 -27.87 3.24 -34.56
CA GLU A 194 -29.00 3.92 -33.92
C GLU A 194 -28.70 5.41 -33.74
N SER A 195 -29.75 6.23 -33.67
CA SER A 195 -29.62 7.63 -33.25
C SER A 195 -29.90 7.73 -31.76
N GLY A 196 -29.01 8.38 -31.01
CA GLY A 196 -29.17 8.56 -29.57
C GLY A 196 -28.51 9.84 -29.05
N GLU A 197 -28.53 10.01 -27.74
CA GLU A 197 -27.84 11.09 -27.06
C GLU A 197 -27.12 10.59 -25.81
N VAL A 198 -26.03 11.27 -25.46
CA VAL A 198 -25.44 11.22 -24.13
C VAL A 198 -25.82 12.47 -23.38
N ARG A 199 -26.44 12.32 -22.21
CA ARG A 199 -26.78 13.41 -21.29
C ARG A 199 -25.88 13.38 -20.07
N VAL A 200 -25.33 14.54 -19.72
CA VAL A 200 -24.57 14.77 -18.49
C VAL A 200 -25.36 15.72 -17.61
N ARG A 201 -25.68 15.30 -16.37
CA ARG A 201 -26.25 16.17 -15.32
C ARG A 201 -25.35 16.15 -14.10
N LEU A 202 -24.97 17.32 -13.61
CA LEU A 202 -24.25 17.49 -12.35
C LEU A 202 -25.20 18.02 -11.29
N GLN A 203 -25.30 17.33 -10.16
CA GLN A 203 -26.15 17.69 -9.04
C GLN A 203 -25.32 18.03 -7.81
N ASP A 204 -25.75 19.05 -7.06
CA ASP A 204 -25.22 19.36 -5.74
C ASP A 204 -25.74 18.38 -4.66
N GLN A 205 -25.33 18.57 -3.40
CA GLN A 205 -25.72 17.69 -2.30
C GLN A 205 -27.21 17.80 -1.92
N ASP A 206 -27.90 18.86 -2.34
CA ASP A 206 -29.35 19.03 -2.16
C ASP A 206 -30.14 18.41 -3.32
N GLY A 207 -29.46 17.85 -4.33
CA GLY A 207 -30.05 17.24 -5.52
C GLY A 207 -30.39 18.24 -6.63
N THR A 208 -30.01 19.51 -6.49
CA THR A 208 -30.25 20.55 -7.50
C THR A 208 -29.29 20.35 -8.66
N THR A 209 -29.83 20.29 -9.89
CA THR A 209 -29.00 20.26 -11.11
C THR A 209 -28.33 21.62 -11.31
N VAL A 210 -27.01 21.66 -11.12
CA VAL A 210 -26.19 22.87 -11.30
C VAL A 210 -25.60 22.96 -12.70
N LEU A 211 -25.59 21.86 -13.44
CA LEU A 211 -25.12 21.79 -14.82
C LEU A 211 -25.81 20.66 -15.57
N GLU A 212 -26.23 20.92 -16.80
CA GLU A 212 -26.77 19.91 -17.72
C GLU A 212 -26.25 20.16 -19.13
N ASN A 213 -25.86 19.10 -19.83
CA ASN A 213 -25.45 19.16 -21.22
C ASN A 213 -25.86 17.87 -21.95
N VAL A 214 -26.10 17.96 -23.26
CA VAL A 214 -26.56 16.85 -24.11
C VAL A 214 -25.77 16.84 -25.41
N ALA A 215 -25.25 15.68 -25.79
CA ALA A 215 -24.60 15.46 -27.08
C ALA A 215 -25.40 14.43 -27.90
N GLN A 216 -25.83 14.82 -29.09
CA GLN A 216 -26.44 13.88 -30.05
C GLN A 216 -25.34 13.03 -30.70
N LEU A 217 -25.58 11.73 -30.82
CA LEU A 217 -24.64 10.76 -31.35
C LEU A 217 -25.31 9.84 -32.37
N THR A 218 -24.55 9.51 -33.41
CA THR A 218 -24.82 8.33 -34.24
C THR A 218 -24.13 7.15 -33.60
N LEU A 219 -24.90 6.24 -33.02
CA LEU A 219 -24.40 5.08 -32.28
C LEU A 219 -24.06 3.96 -33.26
N GLU A 220 -22.84 4.01 -33.80
CA GLU A 220 -22.19 2.90 -34.49
C GLU A 220 -21.71 1.85 -33.47
N ALA A 221 -21.12 0.76 -33.95
CA ALA A 221 -20.63 -0.34 -33.10
C ALA A 221 -19.80 0.15 -31.90
N GLN A 222 -18.99 1.18 -32.14
CA GLN A 222 -18.14 1.81 -31.14
C GLN A 222 -18.12 3.33 -31.35
N THR A 223 -18.72 4.08 -30.43
CA THR A 223 -18.89 5.53 -30.56
C THR A 223 -18.26 6.27 -29.40
N LYS A 224 -17.18 7.01 -29.65
CA LYS A 224 -16.54 7.88 -28.65
C LYS A 224 -17.28 9.20 -28.53
N PHE A 225 -17.36 9.72 -27.31
CA PHE A 225 -17.88 11.06 -27.07
C PHE A 225 -16.97 11.83 -26.11
N ALA A 226 -16.99 13.17 -26.25
CA ALA A 226 -16.32 14.08 -25.35
C ALA A 226 -17.16 15.35 -25.22
N MET A 227 -17.43 15.75 -23.98
CA MET A 227 -18.23 16.93 -23.65
C MET A 227 -17.43 17.83 -22.72
N ARG A 228 -17.57 19.15 -22.89
CA ARG A 228 -16.98 20.15 -22.01
C ARG A 228 -18.09 20.96 -21.38
N CYS A 229 -18.03 21.06 -20.06
CA CYS A 229 -19.07 21.65 -19.25
C CYS A 229 -18.40 22.68 -18.31
N GLU A 230 -18.80 23.95 -18.38
CA GLU A 230 -18.22 24.98 -17.51
C GLU A 230 -19.11 25.21 -16.28
N ILE A 231 -18.48 25.28 -15.11
CA ILE A 231 -19.11 25.65 -13.85
C ILE A 231 -18.37 26.83 -13.24
N SER A 232 -19.12 27.87 -12.88
CA SER A 232 -18.58 29.07 -12.24
C SER A 232 -18.70 28.93 -10.71
N ASP A 233 -17.60 29.19 -10.00
CA ASP A 233 -17.53 29.20 -8.54
C ASP A 233 -18.08 27.91 -7.87
N PRO A 234 -17.61 26.71 -8.27
CA PRO A 234 -18.05 25.48 -7.63
C PRO A 234 -17.59 25.41 -6.17
N ILE A 235 -18.37 24.71 -5.33
CA ILE A 235 -17.93 24.39 -3.98
C ILE A 235 -16.77 23.39 -4.09
N LEU A 236 -15.58 23.82 -3.69
CA LEU A 236 -14.37 23.02 -3.80
C LEU A 236 -14.36 21.88 -2.77
N TRP A 237 -13.79 20.76 -3.20
CA TRP A 237 -13.29 19.72 -2.31
C TRP A 237 -12.01 20.26 -1.65
N GLU A 238 -12.06 20.54 -0.34
CA GLU A 238 -10.96 21.10 0.47
C GLU A 238 -10.37 20.06 1.43
N GLY A 239 -10.33 18.79 1.00
CA GLY A 239 -9.82 17.69 1.83
C GLY A 239 -10.66 17.48 3.08
N VAL A 240 -10.02 17.11 4.18
CA VAL A 240 -10.69 16.79 5.46
C VAL A 240 -11.50 17.95 6.05
N GLU A 241 -11.22 19.21 5.66
CA GLU A 241 -11.95 20.38 6.14
C GLU A 241 -13.34 20.50 5.49
N ARG A 242 -13.44 20.16 4.20
CA ARG A 242 -14.69 20.19 3.44
C ARG A 242 -14.61 19.25 2.23
N PRO A 243 -14.90 17.94 2.40
CA PRO A 243 -14.84 16.97 1.31
C PRO A 243 -16.10 17.02 0.43
N TYR A 244 -16.35 18.17 -0.19
CA TYR A 244 -17.56 18.39 -0.98
C TYR A 244 -17.53 17.58 -2.27
N LEU A 245 -18.59 16.81 -2.51
CA LEU A 245 -18.77 15.98 -3.70
C LEU A 245 -20.10 16.31 -4.36
N TYR A 246 -20.05 16.61 -5.65
CA TYR A 246 -21.20 16.63 -6.55
C TYR A 246 -21.50 15.20 -7.04
N SER A 247 -22.69 14.99 -7.60
CA SER A 247 -23.09 13.74 -8.27
C SER A 247 -23.24 13.98 -9.77
N ALA A 248 -22.42 13.35 -10.60
CA ALA A 248 -22.55 13.41 -12.05
C ALA A 248 -23.31 12.18 -12.57
N SER A 249 -24.48 12.40 -13.15
CA SER A 249 -25.29 11.40 -13.86
C SER A 249 -24.99 11.47 -15.36
N ILE A 250 -24.46 10.39 -15.94
CA ILE A 250 -24.16 10.26 -17.36
C ILE A 250 -25.08 9.19 -17.94
N GLU A 251 -25.95 9.55 -18.87
CA GLU A 251 -27.01 8.67 -19.42
C GLU A 251 -26.85 8.50 -20.93
N VAL A 252 -26.92 7.27 -21.44
CA VAL A 252 -27.10 6.99 -22.87
C VAL A 252 -28.59 6.81 -23.15
N ILE A 253 -29.15 7.57 -24.09
CA ILE A 253 -30.59 7.62 -24.35
C ILE A 253 -30.85 7.34 -25.83
N VAL A 254 -31.77 6.42 -26.10
CA VAL A 254 -32.17 6.04 -27.47
C VAL A 254 -33.70 5.97 -27.52
N GLY A 255 -34.31 6.67 -28.48
CA GLY A 255 -35.78 6.73 -28.60
C GLY A 255 -36.49 7.25 -27.35
N GLY A 256 -35.83 8.15 -26.59
CA GLY A 256 -36.36 8.71 -25.34
C GLY A 256 -36.24 7.79 -24.11
N GLN A 257 -35.64 6.60 -24.24
CA GLN A 257 -35.42 5.67 -23.14
C GLN A 257 -33.95 5.64 -22.71
N ILE A 258 -33.69 5.66 -21.40
CA ILE A 258 -32.34 5.48 -20.85
C ILE A 258 -31.92 4.02 -21.05
N ARG A 259 -30.89 3.80 -21.87
CA ARG A 259 -30.32 2.48 -22.15
C ARG A 259 -29.26 2.11 -21.13
N ASP A 260 -28.45 3.06 -20.70
CA ASP A 260 -27.47 2.87 -19.64
C ASP A 260 -27.19 4.18 -18.89
N SER A 261 -26.70 4.09 -17.66
CA SER A 261 -26.41 5.23 -16.82
C SER A 261 -25.23 4.98 -15.88
N ARG A 262 -24.42 6.01 -15.61
CA ARG A 262 -23.42 6.04 -14.53
C ARG A 262 -23.73 7.20 -13.60
N ASN A 263 -23.51 6.99 -12.30
CA ASN A 263 -23.56 8.06 -11.31
C ASN A 263 -22.22 8.13 -10.58
N ILE A 264 -21.45 9.17 -10.86
CA ILE A 264 -20.04 9.29 -10.48
C ILE A 264 -19.85 10.52 -9.58
N PRO A 265 -19.28 10.38 -8.37
CA PRO A 265 -18.94 11.53 -7.53
C PRO A 265 -17.88 12.43 -8.19
N VAL A 266 -18.02 13.75 -8.05
CA VAL A 266 -17.07 14.72 -8.59
C VAL A 266 -16.68 15.75 -7.52
N GLY A 267 -15.39 15.81 -7.22
CA GLY A 267 -14.79 16.85 -6.37
C GLY A 267 -13.95 17.83 -7.20
N PHE A 268 -14.27 19.12 -7.15
CA PHE A 268 -13.47 20.17 -7.80
C PHE A 268 -12.33 20.60 -6.88
N ARG A 269 -11.08 20.46 -7.33
CA ARG A 269 -9.89 20.91 -6.59
C ARG A 269 -8.71 21.20 -7.51
N THR A 270 -7.70 21.88 -6.97
CA THR A 270 -6.35 21.96 -7.56
C THR A 270 -5.31 21.47 -6.56
N ILE A 271 -4.30 20.75 -7.04
CA ILE A 271 -3.15 20.34 -6.24
C ILE A 271 -1.86 20.72 -6.95
N GLU A 272 -0.89 21.17 -6.17
CA GLU A 272 0.44 21.55 -6.63
C GLU A 272 1.47 21.12 -5.58
N ALA A 273 2.56 20.45 -6.00
CA ALA A 273 3.71 20.20 -5.14
C ALA A 273 4.74 21.31 -5.36
N THR A 274 5.12 22.01 -4.29
CA THR A 274 6.14 23.07 -4.34
C THR A 274 7.38 22.64 -3.58
N THR A 275 8.54 23.15 -3.99
CA THR A 275 9.83 22.76 -3.41
C THR A 275 10.19 23.54 -2.15
N ASP A 276 9.44 24.58 -1.80
CA ASP A 276 9.72 25.48 -0.67
C ASP A 276 8.61 25.48 0.40
N ARG A 277 7.34 25.36 -0.01
CA ARG A 277 6.16 25.48 0.88
C ARG A 277 5.43 24.16 1.13
N GLY A 278 5.84 23.08 0.48
CA GLY A 278 5.15 21.79 0.54
C GLY A 278 4.00 21.70 -0.47
N LEU A 279 2.99 20.87 -0.17
CA LEU A 279 1.87 20.65 -1.07
C LEU A 279 0.85 21.79 -0.91
N LEU A 280 0.25 22.26 -2.00
CA LEU A 280 -0.85 23.21 -1.98
C LEU A 280 -2.14 22.50 -2.39
N LEU A 281 -3.18 22.60 -1.58
CA LEU A 281 -4.55 22.22 -1.92
C LEU A 281 -5.38 23.49 -2.09
N ASN A 282 -5.92 23.70 -3.29
CA ASN A 282 -6.67 24.92 -3.64
C ASN A 282 -5.89 26.21 -3.34
N GLY A 283 -4.57 26.19 -3.55
CA GLY A 283 -3.64 27.30 -3.32
C GLY A 283 -3.23 27.50 -1.85
N LYS A 284 -3.71 26.69 -0.91
CA LYS A 284 -3.37 26.76 0.51
C LYS A 284 -2.35 25.66 0.87
N PRO A 285 -1.25 25.97 1.57
CA PRO A 285 -0.31 24.95 2.02
C PRO A 285 -0.96 23.91 2.93
N ILE A 286 -0.66 22.64 2.68
CA ILE A 286 -1.08 21.50 3.48
C ILE A 286 0.12 20.56 3.67
N LYS A 287 0.42 20.25 4.94
CA LYS A 287 1.39 19.19 5.26
C LYS A 287 0.66 17.85 5.19
N LEU A 288 1.26 16.88 4.50
CA LEU A 288 0.71 15.53 4.40
C LEU A 288 1.02 14.77 5.69
N ASN A 289 0.05 14.76 6.60
CA ASN A 289 0.04 13.96 7.82
C ASN A 289 -0.55 12.60 7.44
N GLY A 290 0.31 11.74 6.88
CA GLY A 290 -0.10 10.52 6.22
C GLY A 290 0.27 9.25 6.97
N VAL A 291 -0.45 8.19 6.64
CA VAL A 291 -0.12 6.81 7.02
C VAL A 291 -0.20 5.91 5.78
N CYS A 292 0.65 4.90 5.70
CA CYS A 292 0.46 3.80 4.76
C CYS A 292 -0.62 2.84 5.28
N ARG A 293 -1.27 2.08 4.40
CA ARG A 293 -2.24 1.05 4.78
C ARG A 293 -2.17 -0.14 3.83
N HIS A 294 -1.90 -1.34 4.36
CA HIS A 294 -2.10 -2.61 3.63
C HIS A 294 -3.57 -3.07 3.68
N GLN A 295 -3.99 -3.89 2.71
CA GLN A 295 -5.40 -4.32 2.58
C GLN A 295 -5.78 -5.60 3.32
N ASP A 296 -5.02 -5.99 4.34
CA ASP A 296 -5.29 -7.20 5.11
C ASP A 296 -5.80 -6.91 6.52
N PHE A 297 -6.39 -7.95 7.11
CA PHE A 297 -6.98 -7.94 8.44
C PHE A 297 -6.68 -9.25 9.18
N GLY A 298 -6.49 -9.18 10.49
CA GLY A 298 -6.17 -10.34 11.33
C GLY A 298 -7.19 -11.48 11.18
N GLY A 299 -6.73 -12.65 10.74
CA GLY A 299 -7.55 -13.85 10.55
C GLY A 299 -8.38 -13.90 9.26
N ALA A 300 -8.42 -12.81 8.49
CA ALA A 300 -9.10 -12.72 7.19
C ALA A 300 -8.14 -12.72 5.99
N GLY A 301 -6.84 -12.51 6.21
CA GLY A 301 -5.92 -12.19 5.11
C GLY A 301 -6.38 -10.92 4.41
N ASN A 302 -6.32 -10.89 3.07
CA ASN A 302 -6.84 -9.79 2.25
C ASN A 302 -8.32 -9.98 1.83
N ALA A 303 -9.01 -11.02 2.29
CA ALA A 303 -10.44 -11.23 2.03
C ALA A 303 -11.29 -10.39 3.00
N ILE A 304 -11.12 -9.07 2.92
CA ILE A 304 -11.74 -8.12 3.86
C ILE A 304 -13.12 -7.67 3.40
N THR A 305 -14.02 -7.37 4.35
CA THR A 305 -15.36 -6.85 4.07
C THR A 305 -15.38 -5.33 4.08
N ARG A 306 -16.53 -4.73 3.74
CA ARG A 306 -16.73 -3.28 3.86
C ARG A 306 -16.67 -2.81 5.31
N GLU A 307 -17.12 -3.63 6.26
CA GLU A 307 -17.04 -3.33 7.69
C GLU A 307 -15.58 -3.25 8.17
N HIS A 308 -14.69 -4.13 7.69
CA HIS A 308 -13.26 -4.00 7.96
C HIS A 308 -12.69 -2.70 7.37
N MET A 309 -13.08 -2.35 6.14
CA MET A 309 -12.66 -1.11 5.49
C MET A 309 -13.18 0.15 6.20
N ASP A 310 -14.43 0.13 6.67
CA ASP A 310 -15.03 1.21 7.46
C ASP A 310 -14.35 1.36 8.81
N LEU A 311 -13.98 0.24 9.47
CA LEU A 311 -13.21 0.25 10.70
C LEU A 311 -11.81 0.86 10.48
N ASP A 312 -11.09 0.42 9.45
CA ASP A 312 -9.79 1.01 9.07
C ASP A 312 -9.92 2.52 8.88
N MET A 313 -10.92 2.96 8.11
CA MET A 313 -11.18 4.37 7.84
C MET A 313 -11.54 5.15 9.12
N SER A 314 -12.31 4.56 10.03
CA SER A 314 -12.65 5.20 11.30
C SER A 314 -11.40 5.48 12.16
N LEU A 315 -10.46 4.53 12.21
CA LEU A 315 -9.21 4.65 12.96
C LEU A 315 -8.26 5.66 12.31
N ILE A 316 -8.19 5.68 10.98
CA ILE A 316 -7.41 6.66 10.18
C ILE A 316 -7.93 8.08 10.43
N ARG A 317 -9.26 8.27 10.47
CA ARG A 317 -9.86 9.56 10.78
C ARG A 317 -9.64 9.97 12.24
N GLU A 318 -9.74 9.02 13.16
CA GLU A 318 -9.55 9.28 14.58
C GLU A 318 -8.12 9.75 14.90
N VAL A 319 -7.10 9.14 14.29
CA VAL A 319 -5.70 9.58 14.46
C VAL A 319 -5.46 10.97 13.85
N GLY A 320 -6.35 11.44 12.97
CA GLY A 320 -6.29 12.76 12.35
C GLY A 320 -5.48 12.80 11.05
N ALA A 321 -5.24 11.66 10.41
CA ALA A 321 -4.55 11.61 9.13
C ALA A 321 -5.35 12.37 8.06
N ASN A 322 -4.66 13.09 7.17
CA ASN A 322 -5.25 13.80 6.03
C ASN A 322 -4.82 13.22 4.68
N SER A 323 -3.95 12.22 4.69
CA SER A 323 -3.41 11.58 3.50
C SER A 323 -3.20 10.09 3.72
N LEU A 324 -3.30 9.29 2.66
CA LEU A 324 -3.00 7.86 2.65
C LEU A 324 -2.08 7.51 1.49
N ARG A 325 -1.08 6.67 1.78
CA ARG A 325 -0.36 5.92 0.76
C ARG A 325 -0.90 4.50 0.76
N LEU A 326 -1.61 4.15 -0.31
CA LEU A 326 -2.26 2.86 -0.47
C LEU A 326 -1.29 1.89 -1.14
N ALA A 327 -0.33 1.46 -0.33
CA ALA A 327 0.80 0.62 -0.68
C ALA A 327 0.46 -0.88 -0.58
N HIS A 328 1.00 -1.77 -1.42
CA HIS A 328 1.87 -1.54 -2.59
C HIS A 328 1.16 -1.98 -3.86
N TYR A 329 -0.13 -1.66 -3.97
CA TYR A 329 -0.96 -2.15 -5.07
C TYR A 329 -2.27 -1.40 -5.11
N GLN A 330 -3.03 -1.58 -6.19
CA GLN A 330 -4.40 -1.08 -6.29
C GLN A 330 -5.26 -1.63 -5.13
N HIS A 331 -5.89 -0.73 -4.37
CA HIS A 331 -6.83 -1.09 -3.31
C HIS A 331 -8.27 -1.25 -3.84
N ASP A 332 -9.16 -1.74 -2.99
CA ASP A 332 -10.57 -1.84 -3.31
C ASP A 332 -11.17 -0.46 -3.58
N ASP A 333 -11.98 -0.37 -4.63
CA ASP A 333 -12.67 0.86 -5.04
C ASP A 333 -13.51 1.48 -3.93
N TYR A 334 -14.14 0.66 -3.09
CA TYR A 334 -14.89 1.14 -1.94
C TYR A 334 -13.99 1.96 -1.02
N PHE A 335 -12.74 1.56 -0.83
CA PHE A 335 -11.80 2.28 0.01
C PHE A 335 -11.39 3.63 -0.60
N TYR A 336 -11.18 3.72 -1.92
CA TYR A 336 -10.97 5.01 -2.60
C TYR A 336 -12.21 5.92 -2.48
N SER A 337 -13.41 5.34 -2.57
CA SER A 337 -14.67 6.07 -2.36
C SER A 337 -14.80 6.63 -0.94
N LEU A 338 -14.31 5.90 0.08
CA LEU A 338 -14.22 6.42 1.45
C LEU A 338 -13.22 7.59 1.53
N CYS A 339 -12.09 7.51 0.82
CA CYS A 339 -11.10 8.59 0.78
C CYS A 339 -11.68 9.87 0.17
N ASP A 340 -12.42 9.77 -0.94
CA ASP A 340 -13.14 10.90 -1.53
C ASP A 340 -14.11 11.54 -0.52
N ARG A 341 -14.94 10.69 0.12
CA ARG A 341 -16.00 11.11 1.04
C ARG A 341 -15.46 11.78 2.30
N TYR A 342 -14.31 11.32 2.80
CA TYR A 342 -13.72 11.83 4.04
C TYR A 342 -12.60 12.83 3.84
N GLY A 343 -12.25 13.16 2.59
CA GLY A 343 -11.33 14.27 2.33
C GLY A 343 -9.84 13.88 2.39
N LEU A 344 -9.51 12.60 2.26
CA LEU A 344 -8.14 12.12 2.32
C LEU A 344 -7.46 12.28 0.97
N LEU A 345 -6.25 12.79 0.95
CA LEU A 345 -5.39 12.77 -0.24
C LEU A 345 -4.79 11.37 -0.41
N VAL A 346 -4.80 10.82 -1.61
CA VAL A 346 -4.34 9.44 -1.86
C VAL A 346 -3.18 9.39 -2.84
N TRP A 347 -2.10 8.75 -2.43
CA TRP A 347 -1.10 8.15 -3.30
C TRP A 347 -1.51 6.70 -3.55
N ALA A 348 -1.88 6.38 -4.79
CA ALA A 348 -2.18 5.02 -5.23
C ALA A 348 -1.05 4.48 -6.11
N GLU A 349 -0.68 3.21 -5.99
CA GLU A 349 0.48 2.65 -6.69
C GLU A 349 0.29 1.21 -7.18
N ILE A 350 1.18 0.78 -8.08
CA ILE A 350 1.27 -0.60 -8.57
C ILE A 350 2.34 -1.39 -7.79
N PRO A 351 2.31 -2.74 -7.79
CA PRO A 351 3.30 -3.57 -7.12
C PRO A 351 4.61 -3.73 -7.89
N PHE A 352 5.07 -2.69 -8.60
CA PHE A 352 6.42 -2.69 -9.19
C PHE A 352 7.44 -2.37 -8.09
N ILE A 353 7.84 -3.42 -7.37
CA ILE A 353 8.52 -3.34 -6.07
C ILE A 353 9.75 -4.26 -5.98
N SER A 354 10.79 -3.77 -5.31
CA SER A 354 12.04 -4.45 -4.98
C SER A 354 12.90 -4.88 -6.17
N ILE A 355 12.43 -5.80 -7.00
CA ILE A 355 13.23 -6.34 -8.12
C ILE A 355 12.50 -6.16 -9.45
N PRO A 356 13.18 -5.74 -10.52
CA PRO A 356 12.63 -5.81 -11.86
C PRO A 356 12.53 -7.28 -12.32
N SER A 357 11.73 -7.53 -13.34
CA SER A 357 11.67 -8.86 -13.96
C SER A 357 12.88 -9.07 -14.87
N ALA A 358 13.54 -10.22 -14.72
CA ALA A 358 14.57 -10.66 -15.66
C ALA A 358 13.98 -11.30 -16.94
N GLN A 359 12.71 -11.73 -16.92
CA GLN A 359 12.05 -12.45 -18.02
C GLN A 359 11.05 -11.59 -18.81
N ASP A 360 10.55 -10.50 -18.22
CA ASP A 360 9.76 -9.47 -18.88
C ASP A 360 10.54 -8.15 -18.95
N PRO A 361 11.55 -8.04 -19.84
CA PRO A 361 12.36 -6.82 -19.99
C PRO A 361 11.57 -5.63 -20.54
N GLU A 362 10.31 -5.84 -20.94
CA GLU A 362 9.41 -4.77 -21.36
C GLU A 362 8.47 -4.31 -20.24
N ASN A 363 8.48 -4.99 -19.08
CA ASN A 363 7.61 -4.75 -17.92
C ASN A 363 6.12 -4.63 -18.28
N ARG A 364 5.64 -5.46 -19.21
CA ARG A 364 4.26 -5.47 -19.70
C ARG A 364 3.27 -5.67 -18.56
N ASN A 365 3.58 -6.50 -17.58
CA ASN A 365 2.69 -6.69 -16.44
C ASN A 365 2.57 -5.43 -15.56
N ALA A 366 3.68 -4.70 -15.34
CA ALA A 366 3.64 -3.45 -14.60
C ALA A 366 2.84 -2.37 -15.36
N GLU A 367 2.96 -2.31 -16.68
CA GLU A 367 2.18 -1.42 -17.54
C GLU A 367 0.68 -1.74 -17.49
N GLU A 368 0.31 -3.02 -17.60
CA GLU A 368 -1.08 -3.44 -17.53
C GLU A 368 -1.70 -3.12 -16.15
N GLN A 369 -0.95 -3.37 -15.07
CA GLN A 369 -1.37 -3.00 -13.72
C GLN A 369 -1.53 -1.48 -13.56
N LEU A 370 -0.64 -0.67 -14.16
CA LEU A 370 -0.72 0.78 -14.11
C LEU A 370 -1.89 1.33 -14.93
N GLU A 371 -2.10 0.79 -16.12
CA GLU A 371 -3.23 1.15 -16.97
C GLU A 371 -4.55 0.92 -16.23
N ARG A 372 -4.71 -0.27 -15.65
CA ARG A 372 -5.93 -0.62 -14.90
C ARG A 372 -6.08 0.22 -13.65
N LEU A 373 -5.01 0.44 -12.89
CA LEU A 373 -5.07 1.33 -11.72
C LEU A 373 -5.58 2.72 -12.12
N VAL A 374 -4.94 3.36 -13.10
CA VAL A 374 -5.28 4.73 -13.50
C VAL A 374 -6.69 4.80 -14.04
N LYS A 375 -7.10 3.86 -14.93
CA LYS A 375 -8.44 3.88 -15.52
C LYS A 375 -9.54 3.51 -14.54
N GLN A 376 -9.34 2.53 -13.67
CA GLN A 376 -10.37 2.09 -12.73
C GLN A 376 -10.55 3.07 -11.59
N ALA A 377 -9.48 3.76 -11.18
CA ALA A 377 -9.52 4.74 -10.10
C ALA A 377 -9.55 6.20 -10.59
N TYR A 378 -9.70 6.42 -11.90
CA TYR A 378 -9.58 7.73 -12.55
C TYR A 378 -10.49 8.81 -11.94
N ASN A 379 -11.71 8.41 -11.60
CA ASN A 379 -12.76 9.33 -11.16
C ASN A 379 -12.65 9.71 -9.67
N HIS A 380 -11.73 9.10 -8.91
CA HIS A 380 -11.52 9.44 -7.50
C HIS A 380 -10.78 10.76 -7.33
N CYS A 381 -11.47 11.76 -6.79
CA CYS A 381 -10.92 13.09 -6.56
C CYS A 381 -9.82 13.10 -5.48
N SER A 382 -9.85 12.15 -4.53
CA SER A 382 -8.85 11.97 -3.48
C SER A 382 -7.46 11.66 -4.03
N ILE A 383 -7.37 10.92 -5.14
CA ILE A 383 -6.09 10.50 -5.70
C ILE A 383 -5.38 11.71 -6.29
N TYR A 384 -4.21 12.05 -5.75
CA TYR A 384 -3.41 13.19 -6.19
C TYR A 384 -2.15 12.79 -6.95
N CYS A 385 -1.67 11.56 -6.77
CA CYS A 385 -0.55 11.03 -7.53
C CYS A 385 -0.61 9.51 -7.75
N TRP A 386 0.05 9.08 -8.83
CA TRP A 386 0.23 7.68 -9.21
C TRP A 386 1.67 7.23 -8.92
N GLY A 387 1.83 6.27 -8.03
CA GLY A 387 3.11 5.65 -7.70
C GLY A 387 3.53 4.64 -8.76
N VAL A 388 4.71 4.84 -9.35
CA VAL A 388 5.22 3.99 -10.44
C VAL A 388 6.16 2.89 -9.97
N GLN A 389 6.80 3.04 -8.80
CA GLN A 389 7.73 2.05 -8.24
C GLN A 389 7.92 2.22 -6.72
N ASN A 390 8.28 1.14 -6.04
CA ASN A 390 8.78 1.16 -4.66
C ASN A 390 10.10 0.36 -4.53
N GLU A 391 11.17 1.01 -4.05
CA GLU A 391 12.47 0.38 -3.76
C GLU A 391 13.00 -0.54 -4.88
N ILE A 392 12.66 -0.26 -6.14
CA ILE A 392 12.97 -1.16 -7.26
C ILE A 392 14.48 -1.34 -7.51
N THR A 393 15.29 -0.47 -6.90
CA THR A 393 16.75 -0.49 -6.96
C THR A 393 17.41 -1.25 -5.81
N ILE A 394 16.65 -1.88 -4.90
CA ILE A 394 17.20 -2.60 -3.72
C ILE A 394 18.20 -3.69 -4.12
N ALA A 395 17.94 -4.41 -5.21
CA ALA A 395 18.82 -5.47 -5.69
C ALA A 395 19.68 -5.05 -6.89
N VAL A 396 19.14 -4.22 -7.80
CA VAL A 396 19.82 -3.84 -9.04
C VAL A 396 19.39 -2.46 -9.53
N GLU A 397 20.37 -1.64 -9.90
CA GLU A 397 20.17 -0.37 -10.58
C GLU A 397 21.01 -0.37 -11.87
N ASN A 398 20.33 -0.42 -13.01
CA ASN A 398 20.97 -0.43 -14.33
C ASN A 398 20.09 0.30 -15.36
N GLU A 399 20.59 0.46 -16.59
CA GLU A 399 19.85 1.17 -17.65
C GLU A 399 18.44 0.61 -17.88
N HIS A 400 18.24 -0.71 -17.77
CA HIS A 400 16.93 -1.32 -17.90
C HIS A 400 15.99 -0.90 -16.75
N THR A 401 16.43 -0.90 -15.50
CA THR A 401 15.64 -0.36 -14.36
C THR A 401 15.23 1.09 -14.61
N HIS A 402 16.14 1.96 -15.05
CA HIS A 402 15.84 3.36 -15.34
C HIS A 402 14.82 3.51 -16.48
N ARG A 403 15.00 2.79 -17.60
CA ARG A 403 14.05 2.81 -18.73
C ARG A 403 12.66 2.35 -18.32
N SER A 404 12.59 1.36 -17.43
CA SER A 404 11.32 0.82 -16.91
C SER A 404 10.54 1.86 -16.13
N ILE A 405 11.21 2.55 -15.19
CA ILE A 405 10.59 3.63 -14.41
C ILE A 405 10.10 4.75 -15.36
N GLN A 406 10.94 5.20 -16.29
CA GLN A 406 10.57 6.26 -17.24
C GLN A 406 9.40 5.86 -18.14
N LYS A 407 9.32 4.59 -18.55
CA LYS A 407 8.22 4.06 -19.36
C LYS A 407 6.90 4.10 -18.58
N LEU A 408 6.90 3.68 -17.32
CA LEU A 408 5.74 3.76 -16.43
C LEU A 408 5.32 5.21 -16.14
N VAL A 409 6.28 6.13 -15.95
CA VAL A 409 5.99 7.56 -15.82
C VAL A 409 5.29 8.11 -17.05
N ARG A 410 5.80 7.80 -18.26
CA ARG A 410 5.16 8.23 -19.51
C ARG A 410 3.75 7.66 -19.63
N LEU A 411 3.56 6.37 -19.36
CA LEU A 411 2.24 5.74 -19.40
C LEU A 411 1.25 6.42 -18.44
N ALA A 412 1.66 6.67 -17.19
CA ALA A 412 0.81 7.40 -16.24
C ALA A 412 0.41 8.79 -16.75
N LYS A 413 1.33 9.53 -17.38
CA LYS A 413 1.05 10.86 -17.97
C LYS A 413 0.23 10.82 -19.24
N GLU A 414 0.35 9.77 -20.05
CA GLU A 414 -0.48 9.53 -21.23
C GLU A 414 -1.93 9.22 -20.84
N LEU A 415 -2.13 8.42 -19.79
CA LEU A 415 -3.44 8.05 -19.26
C LEU A 415 -4.10 9.17 -18.45
N ASP A 416 -3.32 9.88 -17.63
CA ASP A 416 -3.81 10.96 -16.77
C ASP A 416 -2.77 12.09 -16.61
N PRO A 417 -2.77 13.08 -17.53
CA PRO A 417 -1.84 14.21 -17.46
C PRO A 417 -2.15 15.19 -16.31
N ASN A 418 -3.30 15.06 -15.63
CA ASN A 418 -3.74 16.02 -14.61
C ASN A 418 -3.33 15.65 -13.19
N ARG A 419 -2.80 14.45 -12.98
CA ARG A 419 -2.24 14.00 -11.69
C ARG A 419 -0.73 13.88 -11.76
N MET A 420 -0.11 13.96 -10.58
CA MET A 420 1.33 13.81 -10.45
C MET A 420 1.74 12.34 -10.56
N THR A 421 2.96 12.07 -11.00
CA THR A 421 3.61 10.78 -10.78
C THR A 421 4.47 10.85 -9.53
N ALA A 422 4.58 9.73 -8.82
CA ALA A 422 5.39 9.60 -7.62
C ALA A 422 6.21 8.31 -7.64
N GLN A 423 7.28 8.27 -6.86
CA GLN A 423 8.10 7.07 -6.65
C GLN A 423 8.56 6.99 -5.20
N ALA A 424 8.83 5.79 -4.70
CA ALA A 424 9.41 5.58 -3.38
C ALA A 424 10.80 4.94 -3.52
N ASN A 425 11.85 5.73 -3.29
CA ASN A 425 13.23 5.27 -3.34
C ASN A 425 13.65 4.61 -2.02
N ILE A 426 14.50 3.58 -2.13
CA ILE A 426 15.21 3.03 -0.97
C ILE A 426 16.26 4.04 -0.48
N ASN A 427 16.68 3.93 0.78
CA ASN A 427 17.68 4.81 1.40
C ASN A 427 19.00 4.94 0.60
N GLY A 428 19.42 3.88 -0.08
CA GLY A 428 20.68 3.82 -0.82
C GLY A 428 20.73 4.62 -2.12
N VAL A 429 19.60 5.21 -2.57
CA VAL A 429 19.63 6.11 -3.73
C VAL A 429 20.25 7.44 -3.32
N GLU A 430 21.39 7.77 -3.92
CA GLU A 430 22.14 9.00 -3.68
C GLU A 430 21.29 10.26 -3.89
N ASP A 431 21.59 11.33 -3.14
CA ASP A 431 20.83 12.58 -3.18
C ASP A 431 20.85 13.22 -4.57
N ASP A 432 21.99 13.20 -5.26
CA ASP A 432 22.18 13.79 -6.58
C ASP A 432 21.79 12.86 -7.76
N SER A 433 21.31 11.64 -7.47
CA SER A 433 20.95 10.66 -8.49
C SER A 433 19.89 11.18 -9.46
N ILE A 434 20.05 10.85 -10.74
CA ILE A 434 19.10 11.20 -11.81
C ILE A 434 17.72 10.57 -11.61
N ILE A 435 17.62 9.44 -10.88
CA ILE A 435 16.33 8.80 -10.57
C ILE A 435 15.41 9.78 -9.85
N ASN A 436 15.96 10.69 -9.04
CA ASN A 436 15.21 11.72 -8.30
C ASN A 436 14.53 12.76 -9.21
N ARG A 437 14.65 12.66 -10.54
CA ARG A 437 14.03 13.59 -11.49
C ARG A 437 13.05 12.92 -12.44
N TYR A 438 12.75 11.63 -12.25
CA TYR A 438 11.85 10.90 -13.14
C TYR A 438 10.38 11.15 -12.85
N THR A 439 10.01 11.53 -11.63
CA THR A 439 8.62 11.75 -11.21
C THR A 439 8.42 13.18 -10.72
N ASP A 440 7.17 13.64 -10.67
CA ASP A 440 6.85 14.99 -10.17
C ASP A 440 7.06 15.10 -8.65
N LEU A 441 6.95 13.98 -7.93
CA LEU A 441 7.08 13.88 -6.49
C LEU A 441 8.01 12.71 -6.10
N VAL A 442 9.11 13.00 -5.40
CA VAL A 442 10.06 11.97 -4.97
C VAL A 442 9.85 11.60 -3.51
N GLY A 443 9.57 10.32 -3.29
CA GLY A 443 9.53 9.70 -1.97
C GLY A 443 10.82 8.98 -1.63
N TYR A 444 11.19 9.00 -0.35
CA TYR A 444 12.19 8.08 0.22
C TYR A 444 11.62 7.28 1.39
N ASN A 445 11.97 6.00 1.43
CA ASN A 445 11.72 5.11 2.56
C ASN A 445 12.91 5.18 3.53
N LEU A 446 12.74 5.90 4.66
CA LEU A 446 13.81 6.19 5.60
C LEU A 446 13.50 5.69 7.01
N TYR A 447 14.42 4.87 7.54
CA TYR A 447 14.31 4.12 8.80
C TYR A 447 15.47 4.42 9.75
N TYR A 448 15.93 5.69 9.76
CA TYR A 448 17.02 6.16 10.62
C TYR A 448 16.72 5.93 12.10
N GLY A 449 17.62 5.23 12.79
CA GLY A 449 17.43 4.76 14.17
C GLY A 449 16.81 3.37 14.29
N TRP A 450 16.46 2.68 13.20
CA TRP A 450 15.96 1.31 13.27
C TRP A 450 16.84 0.32 12.52
N TYR A 451 17.03 0.56 11.23
CA TYR A 451 17.86 -0.29 10.35
C TYR A 451 19.27 0.27 10.15
N TYR A 452 19.45 1.57 10.34
CA TYR A 452 20.72 2.26 10.12
C TYR A 452 20.71 3.62 10.83
N GLY A 453 21.90 4.14 11.12
CA GLY A 453 22.10 5.45 11.73
C GLY A 453 21.31 5.67 13.04
N GLU A 454 21.21 6.94 13.42
CA GLU A 454 20.48 7.39 14.61
C GLU A 454 19.21 8.15 14.20
N ILE A 455 18.20 8.22 15.06
CA ILE A 455 16.93 8.90 14.75
C ILE A 455 17.14 10.34 14.24
N LYS A 456 18.17 11.04 14.74
CA LYS A 456 18.46 12.43 14.37
C LYS A 456 19.02 12.61 12.96
N ASP A 457 19.56 11.56 12.35
CA ASP A 457 20.15 11.63 11.01
C ASP A 457 19.11 11.92 9.93
N LEU A 458 17.81 11.68 10.20
CA LEU A 458 16.71 12.07 9.33
C LEU A 458 16.69 13.58 9.03
N TYR A 459 17.13 14.40 9.99
CA TYR A 459 17.20 15.86 9.84
C TYR A 459 18.21 16.22 8.76
N ASP A 460 19.42 15.67 8.89
CA ASP A 460 20.53 15.93 7.99
C ASP A 460 20.23 15.36 6.59
N ARG A 461 19.59 14.19 6.50
CA ARG A 461 19.16 13.61 5.22
C ARG A 461 18.19 14.49 4.45
N PHE A 462 17.21 15.10 5.11
CA PHE A 462 16.31 16.04 4.42
C PHE A 462 17.04 17.28 3.92
N ASP A 463 17.95 17.82 4.73
CA ASP A 463 18.69 19.04 4.41
C ASP A 463 19.78 18.79 3.35
N SER A 464 20.38 17.59 3.30
CA SER A 464 21.31 17.19 2.23
C SER A 464 20.58 17.03 0.90
N PHE A 465 19.47 16.29 0.88
CA PHE A 465 18.68 16.09 -0.33
C PHE A 465 18.21 17.41 -0.92
N HIS A 466 17.61 18.29 -0.11
CA HIS A 466 17.08 19.55 -0.60
C HIS A 466 18.17 20.49 -1.15
N ARG A 467 19.39 20.43 -0.59
CA ARG A 467 20.54 21.15 -1.17
C ARG A 467 21.01 20.56 -2.49
N ALA A 468 21.00 19.24 -2.65
CA ALA A 468 21.41 18.56 -3.87
C ALA A 468 20.35 18.69 -4.99
N GLN A 469 19.07 18.67 -4.64
CA GLN A 469 17.92 18.68 -5.54
C GLN A 469 16.90 19.79 -5.17
N PRO A 470 17.27 21.08 -5.25
CA PRO A 470 16.41 22.17 -4.80
C PRO A 470 15.09 22.31 -5.58
N ASP A 471 15.03 21.73 -6.79
CA ASP A 471 13.87 21.79 -7.68
C ASP A 471 13.00 20.52 -7.64
N VAL A 472 13.27 19.59 -6.71
CA VAL A 472 12.52 18.32 -6.61
C VAL A 472 11.68 18.30 -5.33
N PRO A 473 10.34 18.18 -5.42
CA PRO A 473 9.49 18.02 -4.25
C PRO A 473 9.78 16.70 -3.52
N LEU A 474 10.14 16.79 -2.23
CA LEU A 474 10.51 15.66 -1.38
C LEU A 474 9.38 15.26 -0.42
N ILE A 475 9.07 13.97 -0.35
CA ILE A 475 8.17 13.38 0.66
C ILE A 475 8.84 12.19 1.36
N LEU A 476 8.54 11.98 2.64
CA LEU A 476 8.95 10.78 3.35
C LEU A 476 7.92 9.67 3.09
N SER A 477 8.20 8.76 2.15
CA SER A 477 7.22 7.76 1.70
C SER A 477 7.02 6.60 2.67
N GLU A 478 8.01 6.31 3.52
CA GLU A 478 7.91 5.37 4.65
C GLU A 478 8.84 5.76 5.80
N TYR A 479 8.35 5.56 7.03
CA TYR A 479 9.13 5.57 8.27
C TYR A 479 8.36 4.88 9.40
N GLY A 480 9.04 4.05 10.20
CA GLY A 480 8.43 3.39 11.35
C GLY A 480 9.32 2.29 11.93
N VAL A 481 8.94 1.74 13.09
CA VAL A 481 9.76 0.77 13.83
C VAL A 481 8.91 -0.37 14.37
N ASP A 482 9.40 -1.61 14.28
CA ASP A 482 8.63 -2.76 14.77
C ASP A 482 8.47 -2.65 16.27
N THR A 483 7.24 -2.84 16.73
CA THR A 483 6.86 -2.63 18.12
C THR A 483 5.94 -3.73 18.57
N ASN A 484 6.38 -4.52 19.55
CA ASN A 484 5.54 -5.50 20.22
C ASN A 484 4.92 -4.84 21.47
N PRO A 485 3.58 -4.71 21.55
CA PRO A 485 2.91 -4.06 22.68
C PRO A 485 3.12 -4.72 24.04
N ASN A 486 3.75 -5.89 24.10
CA ASN A 486 4.10 -6.58 25.33
C ASN A 486 5.49 -6.19 25.87
N TYR A 487 6.33 -5.52 25.07
CA TYR A 487 7.70 -5.18 25.47
C TYR A 487 7.80 -3.75 25.95
N HIS A 488 8.52 -3.58 27.06
CA HIS A 488 8.63 -2.30 27.75
C HIS A 488 10.00 -2.10 28.40
N SER A 489 10.46 -0.85 28.41
CA SER A 489 11.76 -0.48 28.99
C SER A 489 11.74 0.91 29.62
N TYR A 490 12.49 1.08 30.71
CA TYR A 490 12.78 2.40 31.28
C TYR A 490 13.82 3.17 30.46
N THR A 491 14.60 2.45 29.68
CA THR A 491 15.68 2.96 28.84
C THR A 491 15.50 2.36 27.44
N PRO A 492 14.48 2.80 26.68
CA PRO A 492 14.21 2.27 25.35
C PRO A 492 15.41 2.43 24.42
N GLN A 493 15.71 1.40 23.64
CA GLN A 493 16.86 1.31 22.73
C GLN A 493 16.42 0.75 21.37
N VAL A 494 17.24 1.02 20.34
CA VAL A 494 17.02 0.45 19.01
C VAL A 494 16.91 -1.08 19.08
N GLN A 495 15.90 -1.64 18.39
CA GLN A 495 15.62 -3.08 18.32
C GLN A 495 15.37 -3.78 19.67
N ASP A 496 14.91 -3.05 20.69
CA ASP A 496 14.27 -3.65 21.86
C ASP A 496 12.75 -3.91 21.66
N TYR A 497 12.20 -3.40 20.54
CA TYR A 497 10.80 -3.54 20.10
C TYR A 497 9.77 -2.97 21.08
N THR A 498 10.18 -2.07 21.97
CA THR A 498 9.32 -1.49 23.02
C THR A 498 8.43 -0.37 22.50
N GLU A 499 7.24 -0.21 23.09
CA GLU A 499 6.37 0.93 22.78
C GLU A 499 7.02 2.28 23.14
N GLU A 500 7.84 2.30 24.19
CA GLU A 500 8.57 3.51 24.57
C GLU A 500 9.58 3.93 23.50
N TYR A 501 10.25 2.99 22.83
CA TYR A 501 11.12 3.32 21.69
C TYR A 501 10.32 3.83 20.48
N GLN A 502 9.16 3.23 20.22
CA GLN A 502 8.24 3.67 19.15
C GLN A 502 7.83 5.14 19.31
N LEU A 503 7.56 5.58 20.55
CA LEU A 503 7.26 6.98 20.87
C LEU A 503 8.43 7.91 20.59
N LEU A 504 9.65 7.54 20.99
CA LEU A 504 10.85 8.36 20.75
C LEU A 504 11.12 8.52 19.25
N PHE A 505 11.05 7.42 18.50
CA PHE A 505 11.24 7.42 17.06
C PHE A 505 10.23 8.32 16.35
N HIS A 506 8.92 8.12 16.61
CA HIS A 506 7.89 8.87 15.90
C HIS A 506 7.85 10.34 16.32
N ARG A 507 8.10 10.69 17.59
CA ARG A 507 8.22 12.09 18.00
C ARG A 507 9.31 12.79 17.19
N ASN A 508 10.48 12.15 17.07
CA ASN A 508 11.58 12.70 16.31
C ASN A 508 11.25 12.90 14.83
N ALA A 509 10.60 11.92 14.20
CA ALA A 509 10.21 12.00 12.78
C ALA A 509 9.15 13.08 12.52
N ILE A 510 8.12 13.17 13.39
CA ILE A 510 7.11 14.22 13.32
C ILE A 510 7.76 15.62 13.41
N GLU A 511 8.66 15.81 14.38
CA GLU A 511 9.39 17.07 14.54
C GLU A 511 10.26 17.39 13.32
N ALA A 512 10.94 16.39 12.74
CA ALA A 512 11.79 16.55 11.55
C ALA A 512 11.00 17.04 10.32
N ILE A 513 9.83 16.46 10.09
CA ILE A 513 8.92 16.80 8.99
C ILE A 513 8.30 18.19 9.23
N ARG A 514 7.81 18.46 10.45
CA ARG A 514 7.11 19.71 10.77
C ARG A 514 8.03 20.92 10.72
N SER A 515 9.30 20.77 11.11
CA SER A 515 10.27 21.87 11.11
C SER A 515 10.77 22.25 9.71
N ARG A 516 10.40 21.51 8.65
CA ARG A 516 10.87 21.71 7.28
C ARG A 516 9.70 21.97 6.32
N PRO A 517 9.42 23.24 5.97
CA PRO A 517 8.35 23.59 5.05
C PRO A 517 8.45 22.88 3.68
N PHE A 518 9.66 22.70 3.14
CA PHE A 518 9.92 22.06 1.84
C PHE A 518 9.59 20.57 1.76
N VAL A 519 9.56 19.86 2.90
CA VAL A 519 9.16 18.45 2.95
C VAL A 519 7.64 18.38 2.82
N GLN A 520 7.08 17.70 1.82
CA GLN A 520 5.64 17.67 1.57
C GLN A 520 4.83 17.10 2.77
N GLY A 521 5.46 16.21 3.53
CA GLY A 521 4.90 15.49 4.67
C GLY A 521 5.54 14.12 4.78
N GLY A 522 4.82 13.16 5.34
CA GLY A 522 5.28 11.78 5.36
C GLY A 522 4.19 10.77 5.63
N TYR A 523 4.47 9.51 5.29
CA TYR A 523 3.60 8.37 5.52
C TYR A 523 4.22 7.41 6.53
N VAL A 524 3.54 7.27 7.68
CA VAL A 524 3.92 6.27 8.69
C VAL A 524 3.85 4.89 8.06
N TRP A 525 4.94 4.13 8.14
CA TRP A 525 4.96 2.70 7.84
C TRP A 525 4.80 1.95 9.16
N ASN A 526 3.62 1.49 9.53
CA ASN A 526 2.34 1.53 8.80
C ASN A 526 1.20 1.98 9.74
N MET A 527 -0.01 2.21 9.23
CA MET A 527 -1.18 2.45 10.10
C MET A 527 -1.48 1.21 10.96
N PHE A 528 -1.41 0.03 10.35
CA PHE A 528 -1.77 -1.24 10.97
C PHE A 528 -0.62 -2.24 10.85
N ASP A 529 -0.43 -3.09 11.86
CA ASP A 529 0.38 -4.29 11.68
C ASP A 529 -0.26 -5.14 10.56
N PHE A 530 0.55 -5.88 9.81
CA PHE A 530 0.09 -6.61 8.63
C PHE A 530 0.86 -7.93 8.43
N GLY A 531 0.29 -8.82 7.62
CA GLY A 531 0.85 -10.14 7.33
C GLY A 531 2.07 -10.07 6.42
N SER A 532 3.18 -10.61 6.92
CA SER A 532 4.41 -10.86 6.17
C SER A 532 4.92 -12.23 6.57
N ALA A 533 4.48 -13.26 5.85
CA ALA A 533 4.67 -14.67 6.21
C ALA A 533 6.15 -15.05 6.45
N ASN A 534 7.09 -14.33 5.84
CA ASN A 534 8.53 -14.56 5.95
C ASN A 534 9.17 -13.93 7.20
N ARG A 535 8.50 -13.00 7.91
CA ARG A 535 9.05 -12.35 9.10
C ARG A 535 9.06 -13.25 10.32
N ARG A 536 10.13 -13.16 11.11
CA ARG A 536 10.37 -13.89 12.37
C ARG A 536 11.14 -13.00 13.35
N GLU A 537 10.54 -11.87 13.75
CA GLU A 537 11.22 -10.84 14.55
C GLU A 537 10.29 -10.23 15.61
N GLY A 538 10.85 -9.51 16.58
CA GLY A 538 10.06 -8.80 17.60
C GLY A 538 9.19 -9.70 18.48
N GLY A 539 9.53 -10.99 18.59
CA GLY A 539 8.77 -11.97 19.38
C GLY A 539 7.55 -12.56 18.67
N GLU A 540 7.29 -12.17 17.42
CA GLU A 540 6.16 -12.66 16.62
C GLU A 540 6.65 -13.30 15.31
N THR A 541 5.78 -14.06 14.67
CA THR A 541 6.05 -14.68 13.37
C THR A 541 4.95 -14.33 12.38
N GLY A 542 5.33 -14.15 11.11
CA GLY A 542 4.39 -13.92 10.02
C GLY A 542 3.79 -12.52 9.96
N LYS A 543 4.34 -11.55 10.71
CA LYS A 543 3.80 -10.19 10.82
C LYS A 543 4.90 -9.13 10.76
N ASN A 544 4.58 -8.00 10.16
CA ASN A 544 5.30 -6.75 10.34
C ASN A 544 4.60 -5.97 11.47
N LEU A 545 5.36 -5.54 12.49
CA LEU A 545 4.83 -4.98 13.74
C LEU A 545 4.99 -3.46 13.83
N LYS A 546 5.20 -2.77 12.71
CA LYS A 546 5.40 -1.31 12.69
C LYS A 546 4.12 -0.49 12.82
N GLY A 547 2.96 -1.14 12.84
CA GLY A 547 1.66 -0.50 12.92
C GLY A 547 1.50 0.41 14.12
N LEU A 548 0.74 1.49 13.95
CA LEU A 548 0.19 2.27 15.07
C LEU A 548 -0.93 1.52 15.80
N VAL A 549 -1.57 0.59 15.09
CA VAL A 549 -2.64 -0.26 15.59
C VAL A 549 -2.33 -1.72 15.21
N THR A 550 -2.72 -2.67 16.06
CA THR A 550 -2.52 -4.11 15.80
C THR A 550 -3.31 -4.60 14.58
N ILE A 551 -2.89 -5.75 14.03
CA ILE A 551 -3.42 -6.33 12.78
C ILE A 551 -4.93 -6.63 12.83
N ASP A 552 -5.46 -6.92 14.02
CA ASP A 552 -6.88 -7.17 14.30
C ASP A 552 -7.68 -5.89 14.60
N ARG A 553 -7.03 -4.71 14.52
CA ARG A 553 -7.59 -3.38 14.81
C ARG A 553 -8.08 -3.21 16.26
N ALA A 554 -7.74 -4.13 17.17
CA ALA A 554 -8.24 -4.11 18.54
C ALA A 554 -7.43 -3.21 19.48
N LEU A 555 -6.12 -3.08 19.25
CA LEU A 555 -5.22 -2.34 20.13
C LEU A 555 -4.56 -1.18 19.40
N LYS A 556 -4.83 0.03 19.88
CA LYS A 556 -4.09 1.25 19.53
C LYS A 556 -2.83 1.33 20.40
N LYS A 557 -1.65 1.30 19.78
CA LYS A 557 -0.36 1.46 20.46
C LYS A 557 -0.21 2.90 20.92
N ASP A 558 0.71 3.18 21.85
CA ASP A 558 0.85 4.55 22.34
C ASP A 558 1.24 5.56 21.25
N ALA A 559 1.98 5.12 20.21
CA ALA A 559 2.27 5.95 19.05
C ALA A 559 1.02 6.43 18.29
N PHE A 560 -0.09 5.68 18.28
CA PHE A 560 -1.36 6.15 17.72
C PHE A 560 -1.80 7.46 18.39
N TYR A 561 -1.75 7.50 19.72
CA TYR A 561 -2.16 8.67 20.49
C TYR A 561 -1.15 9.82 20.38
N LEU A 562 0.12 9.53 20.13
CA LEU A 562 1.11 10.56 19.81
C LEU A 562 0.71 11.29 18.53
N TYR A 563 0.44 10.55 17.45
CA TYR A 563 -0.05 11.14 16.20
C TYR A 563 -1.38 11.85 16.38
N LYS A 564 -2.34 11.27 17.12
CA LYS A 564 -3.61 11.92 17.46
C LYS A 564 -3.38 13.28 18.13
N ALA A 565 -2.39 13.39 19.03
CA ALA A 565 -2.05 14.65 19.70
C ALA A 565 -1.48 15.71 18.75
N TYR A 566 -0.79 15.29 17.69
CA TYR A 566 -0.23 16.20 16.68
C TYR A 566 -1.21 16.57 15.57
N TRP A 567 -2.15 15.70 15.22
CA TRP A 567 -2.94 15.79 13.99
C TRP A 567 -4.43 16.02 14.23
N SER A 568 -5.00 15.38 15.26
CA SER A 568 -6.45 15.45 15.49
C SER A 568 -6.84 16.77 16.17
N LYS A 569 -7.97 17.31 15.73
CA LYS A 569 -8.64 18.45 16.37
C LYS A 569 -9.57 18.02 17.50
N GLU A 570 -9.84 16.72 17.65
CA GLU A 570 -10.68 16.19 18.73
C GLU A 570 -9.94 16.33 20.07
N PRO A 571 -10.45 17.09 21.04
CA PRO A 571 -9.82 17.23 22.36
C PRO A 571 -9.70 15.88 23.07
N PHE A 572 -8.50 15.52 23.54
CA PHE A 572 -8.31 14.28 24.32
C PHE A 572 -7.07 14.36 25.23
N VAL A 573 -6.97 13.41 26.16
CA VAL A 573 -5.77 13.14 26.94
C VAL A 573 -5.59 11.63 27.06
N HIS A 574 -4.35 11.14 26.96
CA HIS A 574 -3.98 9.73 27.10
C HIS A 574 -2.71 9.57 27.93
N VAL A 575 -2.70 8.65 28.88
CA VAL A 575 -1.48 8.24 29.61
C VAL A 575 -0.84 7.06 28.90
N ALA A 576 0.39 7.24 28.43
CA ALA A 576 1.18 6.19 27.79
C ALA A 576 1.77 5.21 28.84
N GLY A 577 2.27 4.06 28.38
CA GLY A 577 2.85 3.03 29.23
C GLY A 577 1.80 2.22 29.99
N ARG A 578 0.55 2.18 29.51
CA ARG A 578 -0.56 1.45 30.16
C ARG A 578 -0.33 -0.06 30.24
N ARG A 579 0.42 -0.62 29.28
CA ARG A 579 0.80 -2.03 29.23
C ARG A 579 2.08 -2.32 30.02
N PHE A 580 2.89 -1.30 30.27
CA PHE A 580 3.98 -1.32 31.23
C PHE A 580 3.45 -1.13 32.67
N ALA A 581 2.54 -2.01 33.08
CA ALA A 581 1.82 -1.90 34.35
C ALA A 581 2.72 -2.25 35.57
N ASN A 582 3.57 -3.27 35.45
CA ASN A 582 4.45 -3.72 36.54
C ASN A 582 5.76 -2.92 36.54
N ARG A 583 5.94 -2.05 37.53
CA ARG A 583 7.09 -1.17 37.65
C ARG A 583 7.98 -1.57 38.83
N HIS A 584 9.18 -2.10 38.57
CA HIS A 584 10.10 -2.45 39.66
C HIS A 584 10.83 -1.24 40.26
N GLN A 585 10.90 -0.11 39.54
CA GLN A 585 11.54 1.12 40.02
C GLN A 585 10.59 1.97 40.86
N GLU A 586 11.12 2.65 41.88
CA GLU A 586 10.35 3.61 42.67
C GLU A 586 9.96 4.84 41.86
N ARG A 587 10.93 5.41 41.14
CA ARG A 587 10.77 6.64 40.36
C ARG A 587 10.55 6.27 38.91
N ASN A 588 9.50 6.83 38.34
CA ASN A 588 9.04 6.51 37.00
C ASN A 588 8.77 7.80 36.24
N ASP A 589 9.28 7.90 35.02
CA ASP A 589 8.87 8.95 34.10
C ASP A 589 7.57 8.53 33.42
N ILE A 590 6.59 9.43 33.40
CA ILE A 590 5.25 9.18 32.86
C ILE A 590 5.01 10.11 31.67
N ALA A 591 4.76 9.52 30.51
CA ALA A 591 4.38 10.25 29.31
C ALA A 591 2.87 10.44 29.20
N ILE A 592 2.45 11.66 28.89
CA ILE A 592 1.06 12.06 28.66
C ILE A 592 0.94 12.63 27.25
N LEU A 593 0.09 12.03 26.44
CA LEU A 593 -0.15 12.36 25.04
C LEU A 593 -1.47 13.12 24.93
N SER A 594 -1.42 14.37 24.45
CA SER A 594 -2.62 15.22 24.42
C SER A 594 -2.42 16.48 23.58
N ASN A 595 -3.46 16.85 22.83
CA ASN A 595 -3.57 18.16 22.17
C ASN A 595 -4.10 19.28 23.08
N LEU A 596 -4.31 18.99 24.38
CA LEU A 596 -4.76 19.97 25.36
C LEU A 596 -3.57 20.65 26.05
N ARG A 597 -3.69 21.97 26.23
CA ARG A 597 -2.63 22.80 26.81
C ARG A 597 -2.50 22.62 28.33
N ARG A 598 -3.62 22.43 29.04
CA ARG A 598 -3.67 22.39 30.50
C ARG A 598 -4.00 20.98 30.98
N ILE A 599 -3.04 20.34 31.64
CA ILE A 599 -3.17 18.97 32.17
C ILE A 599 -2.95 18.98 33.68
N ARG A 600 -3.83 18.32 34.44
CA ARG A 600 -3.64 17.99 35.85
C ARG A 600 -3.37 16.51 36.00
N VAL A 601 -2.41 16.16 36.84
CA VAL A 601 -1.99 14.78 37.06
C VAL A 601 -2.20 14.45 38.53
N TYR A 602 -2.88 13.35 38.81
CA TYR A 602 -3.17 12.88 40.15
C TYR A 602 -2.61 11.48 40.35
N LEU A 603 -1.97 11.28 41.50
CA LEU A 603 -1.51 9.97 41.96
C LEU A 603 -2.28 9.60 43.22
N ASN A 604 -2.99 8.47 43.20
CA ASN A 604 -3.80 7.98 44.32
C ASN A 604 -4.80 9.03 44.84
N GLY A 605 -5.39 9.82 43.93
CA GLY A 605 -6.36 10.88 44.24
C GLY A 605 -5.75 12.20 44.71
N VAL A 606 -4.43 12.28 44.88
CA VAL A 606 -3.72 13.50 45.27
C VAL A 606 -3.18 14.19 44.01
N LEU A 607 -3.43 15.49 43.88
CA LEU A 607 -2.86 16.29 42.79
C LEU A 607 -1.33 16.29 42.90
N LEU A 608 -0.67 15.71 41.92
CA LEU A 608 0.78 15.60 41.83
C LEU A 608 1.38 16.86 41.16
N THR A 609 0.84 17.25 40.01
CA THR A 609 1.32 18.41 39.26
C THR A 609 0.26 18.95 38.28
N GLU A 610 0.47 20.18 37.82
CA GLU A 610 -0.26 20.80 36.71
C GLU A 610 0.74 21.25 35.64
N ILE A 611 0.50 20.85 34.39
CA ILE A 611 1.33 21.17 33.23
C ILE A 611 0.55 22.14 32.34
N GLN A 612 1.21 23.21 31.88
CA GLN A 612 0.61 24.19 30.99
C GLN A 612 1.55 24.54 29.83
N ASN A 613 1.49 23.77 28.74
CA ASN A 613 2.22 24.01 27.49
C ASN A 613 1.54 23.29 26.32
N ASP A 614 1.97 23.61 25.10
CA ASP A 614 1.40 23.05 23.87
C ASP A 614 2.17 21.83 23.36
N ASP A 615 3.10 21.24 24.15
CA ASP A 615 3.83 20.03 23.74
C ASP A 615 2.86 18.84 23.67
N PRO A 616 2.69 18.19 22.51
CA PRO A 616 1.79 17.04 22.40
C PRO A 616 2.18 15.84 23.27
N MET A 617 3.47 15.72 23.66
CA MET A 617 3.99 14.67 24.52
C MET A 617 4.66 15.27 25.77
N LYS A 618 3.92 15.31 26.86
CA LYS A 618 4.33 15.89 28.15
C LYS A 618 4.91 14.79 29.04
N ILE A 619 6.05 15.03 29.67
CA ILE A 619 6.69 14.09 30.60
C ILE A 619 6.59 14.60 32.03
N VAL A 620 5.98 13.80 32.91
CA VAL A 620 6.08 13.99 34.37
C VAL A 620 7.25 13.14 34.85
N LYS A 621 8.32 13.80 35.31
CA LYS A 621 9.53 13.12 35.75
C LYS A 621 9.42 12.63 37.20
N ASP A 622 10.16 11.56 37.50
CA ASP A 622 10.41 11.10 38.86
C ASP A 622 9.13 10.83 39.70
N VAL A 623 8.06 10.32 39.08
CA VAL A 623 6.83 9.94 39.80
C VAL A 623 7.14 8.78 40.75
N SER A 624 7.04 9.04 42.05
CA SER A 624 7.31 8.04 43.10
C SER A 624 6.09 7.15 43.34
N LEU A 625 6.20 5.88 42.99
CA LEU A 625 5.15 4.88 43.19
C LEU A 625 5.28 4.23 44.57
N SER A 626 4.15 4.09 45.27
CA SER A 626 4.06 3.28 46.50
C SER A 626 4.15 1.79 46.14
N TYR A 627 4.71 0.95 47.01
CA TYR A 627 4.73 -0.50 46.76
C TYR A 627 3.30 -1.05 46.62
N GLY A 628 3.04 -1.91 45.63
CA GLY A 628 1.68 -2.35 45.31
C GLY A 628 0.98 -1.43 44.30
N GLU A 629 -0.34 -1.28 44.43
CA GLU A 629 -1.17 -0.59 43.44
C GLU A 629 -1.07 0.94 43.54
N ASN A 630 -1.02 1.59 42.38
CA ASN A 630 -1.01 3.04 42.23
C ASN A 630 -1.98 3.43 41.12
N ARG A 631 -2.87 4.37 41.40
CA ARG A 631 -3.85 4.90 40.46
C ARG A 631 -3.37 6.24 39.93
N LEU A 632 -3.08 6.31 38.63
CA LEU A 632 -2.63 7.53 37.97
C LEU A 632 -3.76 8.05 37.07
N ARG A 633 -4.28 9.23 37.39
CA ARG A 633 -5.35 9.90 36.64
C ARG A 633 -4.81 11.19 36.04
N VAL A 634 -5.15 11.46 34.80
CA VAL A 634 -4.86 12.73 34.12
C VAL A 634 -6.15 13.39 33.69
N GLU A 635 -6.20 14.72 33.83
CA GLU A 635 -7.34 15.54 33.41
C GLU A 635 -6.83 16.67 32.52
N GLY A 636 -7.26 16.69 31.26
CA GLY A 636 -7.04 17.79 30.34
C GLY A 636 -8.25 18.70 30.27
N MET A 637 -8.00 20.02 30.24
CA MET A 637 -9.06 21.03 30.11
C MET A 637 -9.04 21.64 28.72
N ASP A 638 -10.17 21.58 28.01
CA ASP A 638 -10.34 22.24 26.72
C ASP A 638 -10.68 23.73 26.85
N GLU A 639 -10.62 24.47 25.73
CA GLU A 639 -10.88 25.92 25.70
C GLU A 639 -12.31 26.31 26.10
N ARG A 640 -13.26 25.36 26.05
CA ARG A 640 -14.66 25.56 26.44
C ARG A 640 -14.91 25.18 27.90
N GLY A 641 -13.87 24.79 28.64
CA GLY A 641 -13.95 24.33 30.02
C GLY A 641 -14.39 22.87 30.17
N GLY A 642 -14.45 22.10 29.09
CA GLY A 642 -14.67 20.66 29.12
C GLY A 642 -13.47 19.93 29.73
N ILE A 643 -13.74 18.90 30.52
CA ILE A 643 -12.73 18.06 31.16
C ILE A 643 -12.69 16.72 30.44
N HIS A 644 -11.53 16.38 29.90
CA HIS A 644 -11.20 15.10 29.31
C HIS A 644 -10.29 14.36 30.27
N ALA A 645 -10.52 13.07 30.53
CA ALA A 645 -9.74 12.34 31.51
C ALA A 645 -9.36 10.95 30.99
N ASP A 646 -8.17 10.52 31.39
CA ASP A 646 -7.69 9.15 31.22
C ASP A 646 -7.08 8.66 32.52
N GLU A 647 -7.05 7.35 32.71
CA GLU A 647 -6.61 6.75 33.96
C GLU A 647 -6.01 5.37 33.72
N ILE A 648 -4.89 5.11 34.39
CA ILE A 648 -4.22 3.82 34.37
C ILE A 648 -3.93 3.34 35.78
N GLN A 649 -3.79 2.02 35.92
CA GLN A 649 -3.35 1.37 37.14
C GLN A 649 -1.92 0.85 36.94
N LEU A 650 -1.01 1.33 37.78
CA LEU A 650 0.37 0.87 37.83
C LEU A 650 0.59 0.07 39.11
N ARG A 651 1.46 -0.94 39.06
CA ARG A 651 1.82 -1.75 40.22
C ARG A 651 3.32 -1.69 40.45
N ARG A 652 3.75 -1.13 41.58
CA ARG A 652 5.15 -1.22 41.99
C ARG A 652 5.43 -2.62 42.53
N VAL A 653 6.40 -3.30 41.94
CA VAL A 653 6.84 -4.66 42.27
C VAL A 653 8.31 -4.67 42.71
N SER A 654 8.80 -5.78 43.26
CA SER A 654 10.22 -5.91 43.64
C SER A 654 11.12 -6.29 42.45
N ASP A 655 10.63 -7.16 41.58
CA ASP A 655 11.42 -7.83 40.55
C ASP A 655 11.01 -7.36 39.16
N ILE A 656 11.94 -7.47 38.22
CA ILE A 656 11.69 -7.19 36.79
C ILE A 656 10.66 -8.20 36.28
N ASP A 657 9.68 -7.73 35.50
CA ASP A 657 8.77 -8.60 34.78
C ASP A 657 9.46 -9.11 33.49
N PRO A 658 9.79 -10.41 33.40
CA PRO A 658 10.52 -10.93 32.26
C PRO A 658 9.71 -10.89 30.96
N SER A 659 8.38 -10.75 31.01
CA SER A 659 7.57 -10.66 29.78
C SER A 659 7.79 -9.35 29.02
N TYR A 660 8.30 -8.31 29.68
CA TYR A 660 8.58 -7.01 29.06
C TYR A 660 9.87 -6.96 28.28
N VAL A 661 10.75 -7.95 28.47
CA VAL A 661 12.06 -7.95 27.85
C VAL A 661 12.01 -8.83 26.62
N HIS A 662 12.34 -8.24 25.47
CA HIS A 662 12.61 -9.03 24.28
C HIS A 662 13.87 -9.86 24.50
N VAL A 663 13.70 -11.15 24.81
CA VAL A 663 14.80 -12.10 24.84
C VAL A 663 15.12 -12.43 23.39
N LYS A 664 16.18 -11.82 22.86
CA LYS A 664 16.81 -12.32 21.62
C LYS A 664 17.11 -13.79 21.89
N LYS A 665 16.42 -14.70 21.20
CA LYS A 665 16.91 -16.09 21.17
C LYS A 665 18.37 -15.96 20.75
N GLU A 666 19.28 -16.55 21.51
CA GLU A 666 20.56 -16.90 20.90
C GLU A 666 20.15 -17.68 19.67
N GLU A 667 20.25 -17.05 18.50
CA GLU A 667 20.40 -17.81 17.29
C GLU A 667 21.56 -18.73 17.64
N ALA A 668 21.26 -20.01 17.86
CA ALA A 668 22.28 -21.03 17.88
C ALA A 668 23.20 -20.64 16.74
N LYS A 669 24.48 -20.36 17.04
CA LYS A 669 25.52 -19.82 16.14
C LYS A 669 25.50 -20.55 14.79
N HIS A 670 24.52 -20.18 13.98
CA HIS A 670 24.14 -20.69 12.67
C HIS A 670 23.90 -19.49 11.74
N VAL A 671 24.11 -18.26 12.22
CA VAL A 671 25.11 -17.44 11.54
C VAL A 671 26.40 -18.22 11.71
N VAL A 672 26.67 -19.11 10.74
CA VAL A 672 27.98 -19.71 10.61
C VAL A 672 28.91 -18.50 10.64
N ASN A 673 29.85 -18.44 11.59
CA ASN A 673 30.99 -17.54 11.51
C ASN A 673 31.86 -18.01 10.33
N TRP A 674 31.30 -18.03 9.13
CA TRP A 674 31.93 -18.49 7.90
C TRP A 674 32.95 -17.45 7.46
N PHE A 675 32.69 -16.16 7.72
CA PHE A 675 33.61 -15.07 7.45
C PHE A 675 34.81 -14.99 8.41
N GLU A 676 34.68 -15.45 9.67
CA GLU A 676 35.82 -15.54 10.62
C GLU A 676 36.90 -16.55 10.18
N LYS A 677 36.61 -17.40 9.19
CA LYS A 677 37.56 -18.35 8.60
C LYS A 677 38.54 -17.70 7.62
N PHE A 678 38.32 -16.45 7.24
CA PHE A 678 39.14 -15.77 6.24
C PHE A 678 40.00 -14.69 6.88
N ASP A 679 41.29 -14.69 6.55
CA ASP A 679 42.22 -13.63 6.94
C ASP A 679 41.97 -12.39 6.08
N LEU A 680 41.39 -11.36 6.69
CA LEU A 680 41.02 -10.08 6.06
C LEU A 680 42.08 -8.98 6.29
N SER A 681 43.27 -9.31 6.82
CA SER A 681 44.27 -8.34 7.26
C SER A 681 45.03 -7.59 6.14
N ASN A 682 44.82 -7.95 4.86
CA ASN A 682 45.49 -7.35 3.70
C ASN A 682 44.48 -6.72 2.70
N THR A 683 44.13 -5.46 2.95
CA THR A 683 43.19 -4.67 2.14
C THR A 683 43.92 -3.69 1.22
N GLU A 684 44.53 -4.22 0.15
CA GLU A 684 44.84 -3.40 -1.03
C GLU A 684 43.62 -3.40 -1.97
N SER A 685 43.27 -2.23 -2.52
CA SER A 685 42.22 -2.07 -3.52
C SER A 685 42.54 -2.86 -4.78
N ILE A 686 41.56 -3.58 -5.34
CA ILE A 686 41.74 -4.39 -6.54
C ILE A 686 41.24 -3.63 -7.76
N GLU A 687 42.07 -3.56 -8.80
CA GLU A 687 41.67 -3.06 -10.10
C GLU A 687 40.91 -4.14 -10.87
N LEU A 688 39.65 -3.88 -11.24
CA LEU A 688 38.80 -4.82 -11.98
C LEU A 688 39.33 -5.02 -13.40
N LYS A 689 39.60 -6.27 -13.81
CA LYS A 689 40.06 -6.56 -15.17
C LYS A 689 38.85 -6.73 -16.09
N GLU A 690 38.86 -6.00 -17.19
CA GLU A 690 37.85 -6.12 -18.23
C GLU A 690 37.81 -7.56 -18.78
N GLY A 691 36.61 -8.13 -18.90
CA GLY A 691 36.40 -9.51 -19.37
C GLY A 691 36.61 -10.62 -18.33
N TYR A 692 36.80 -10.28 -17.05
CA TYR A 692 36.88 -11.23 -15.93
C TYR A 692 35.67 -11.11 -15.01
N TYR A 693 35.40 -12.15 -14.23
CA TYR A 693 34.34 -12.11 -13.22
C TYR A 693 34.72 -11.20 -12.04
N SER A 694 33.72 -10.63 -11.36
CA SER A 694 33.89 -9.76 -10.19
C SER A 694 32.68 -9.85 -9.26
N THR A 695 32.76 -9.22 -8.08
CA THR A 695 31.63 -9.11 -7.14
C THR A 695 30.47 -8.29 -7.68
N PHE A 696 30.65 -7.58 -8.81
CA PHE A 696 29.61 -6.82 -9.49
C PHE A 696 28.78 -7.67 -10.45
N ASP A 697 29.24 -8.88 -10.80
CA ASP A 697 28.45 -9.80 -11.61
C ASP A 697 27.30 -10.39 -10.81
N THR A 698 26.19 -10.65 -11.48
CA THR A 698 25.04 -11.30 -10.87
C THR A 698 25.39 -12.72 -10.43
N ILE A 699 24.72 -13.20 -9.39
CA ILE A 699 24.90 -14.57 -8.91
C ILE A 699 24.62 -15.57 -10.05
N GLU A 700 23.63 -15.33 -10.91
CA GLU A 700 23.36 -16.19 -12.07
C GLU A 700 24.53 -16.22 -13.06
N GLU A 701 25.16 -15.09 -13.37
CA GLU A 701 26.34 -15.05 -14.23
C GLU A 701 27.50 -15.85 -13.63
N LEU A 702 27.74 -15.74 -12.32
CA LEU A 702 28.72 -16.58 -11.63
C LEU A 702 28.37 -18.07 -11.77
N TYR A 703 27.07 -18.42 -11.69
CA TYR A 703 26.60 -19.80 -11.80
C TYR A 703 26.74 -20.40 -13.21
N ARG A 704 26.86 -19.58 -14.25
CA ARG A 704 27.10 -20.03 -15.63
C ARG A 704 28.54 -20.52 -15.86
N HIS A 705 29.47 -20.24 -14.94
CA HIS A 705 30.86 -20.70 -15.01
C HIS A 705 31.25 -21.49 -13.75
N GLU A 706 31.68 -22.74 -13.93
CA GLU A 706 31.94 -23.67 -12.82
C GLU A 706 32.89 -23.11 -11.75
N GLU A 707 34.00 -22.49 -12.16
CA GLU A 707 34.96 -21.88 -11.22
C GLU A 707 34.38 -20.67 -10.49
N ALA A 708 33.60 -19.82 -11.17
CA ALA A 708 33.02 -18.62 -10.56
C ALA A 708 31.89 -19.00 -9.59
N ARG A 709 31.08 -19.99 -9.95
CA ARG A 709 30.11 -20.65 -9.08
C ARG A 709 30.80 -21.23 -7.84
N GLY A 710 31.95 -21.89 -8.03
CA GLY A 710 32.77 -22.44 -6.95
C GLY A 710 33.20 -21.36 -5.96
N VAL A 711 33.64 -20.20 -6.45
CA VAL A 711 33.96 -19.04 -5.60
C VAL A 711 32.71 -18.56 -4.85
N PHE A 712 31.57 -18.39 -5.50
CA PHE A 712 30.34 -17.99 -4.80
C PHE A 712 29.95 -18.98 -3.69
N LEU A 713 29.89 -20.28 -4.00
CA LEU A 713 29.49 -21.33 -3.05
C LEU A 713 30.47 -21.45 -1.87
N LYS A 714 31.75 -21.14 -2.07
CA LYS A 714 32.75 -21.12 -1.00
C LYS A 714 32.41 -20.12 0.11
N TYR A 715 31.85 -18.97 -0.25
CA TYR A 715 31.49 -17.91 0.70
C TYR A 715 30.01 -17.96 1.11
N PHE A 716 29.11 -18.32 0.20
CA PHE A 716 27.67 -18.17 0.38
C PHE A 716 26.88 -19.48 0.17
N GLY A 717 27.53 -20.65 0.24
CA GLY A 717 26.89 -21.95 0.00
C GLY A 717 25.69 -22.24 0.90
N ASP A 718 25.70 -21.79 2.15
CA ASP A 718 24.57 -21.97 3.07
C ASP A 718 23.33 -21.15 2.65
N MET A 719 23.54 -20.05 1.93
CA MET A 719 22.49 -19.14 1.49
C MET A 719 21.68 -19.69 0.30
N THR A 720 22.20 -20.68 -0.42
CA THR A 720 21.52 -21.23 -1.61
C THR A 720 20.28 -22.04 -1.28
N ASN A 721 20.10 -22.40 0.00
CA ASN A 721 18.92 -23.14 0.47
C ASN A 721 17.75 -22.21 0.84
N ASN A 722 17.93 -20.90 0.74
CA ASN A 722 16.89 -19.91 1.02
C ASN A 722 16.00 -19.69 -0.22
N PRO A 723 14.66 -19.74 -0.12
CA PRO A 723 13.76 -19.40 -1.23
C PRO A 723 14.04 -18.03 -1.89
N PHE A 724 14.57 -17.08 -1.12
CA PHE A 724 15.01 -15.76 -1.59
C PHE A 724 16.13 -15.85 -2.64
N PHE A 725 17.02 -16.83 -2.51
CA PHE A 725 18.16 -17.01 -3.42
C PHE A 725 17.72 -17.26 -4.85
N GLU A 726 16.72 -18.13 -5.05
CA GLU A 726 16.22 -18.44 -6.39
C GLU A 726 15.54 -17.24 -7.05
N VAL A 727 14.90 -16.38 -6.27
CA VAL A 727 14.20 -15.18 -6.74
C VAL A 727 15.18 -14.05 -7.05
N THR A 728 16.29 -13.92 -6.32
CA THR A 728 17.23 -12.80 -6.50
C THR A 728 18.47 -13.13 -7.31
N LYS A 729 18.83 -14.41 -7.52
CA LYS A 729 20.11 -14.77 -8.15
C LYS A 729 20.35 -14.15 -9.53
N SER A 730 19.28 -13.93 -10.31
CA SER A 730 19.37 -13.34 -11.66
C SER A 730 19.58 -11.83 -11.66
N VAL A 731 19.35 -11.16 -10.52
CA VAL A 731 19.40 -9.69 -10.41
C VAL A 731 20.41 -9.19 -9.37
N MET A 732 20.74 -10.00 -8.37
CA MET A 732 21.58 -9.61 -7.23
C MET A 732 23.04 -9.98 -7.48
N SER A 733 23.96 -9.09 -7.09
CA SER A 733 25.41 -9.31 -7.07
C SER A 733 25.91 -9.42 -5.62
N ILE A 734 27.15 -9.91 -5.43
CA ILE A 734 27.77 -10.01 -4.10
C ILE A 734 27.98 -8.60 -3.52
N GLU A 735 28.33 -7.63 -4.35
CA GLU A 735 28.45 -6.23 -3.97
C GLU A 735 27.12 -5.71 -3.41
N LYS A 736 26.00 -5.94 -4.09
CA LYS A 736 24.69 -5.51 -3.61
C LYS A 736 24.26 -6.22 -2.34
N MET A 737 24.63 -7.49 -2.15
CA MET A 737 24.40 -8.19 -0.89
C MET A 737 25.09 -7.48 0.30
N THR A 738 26.28 -6.90 0.11
CA THR A 738 26.97 -6.19 1.23
C THR A 738 26.29 -4.89 1.63
N GLN A 739 25.55 -4.25 0.72
CA GLN A 739 24.81 -3.03 1.00
C GLN A 739 23.54 -3.30 1.84
N LEU A 740 23.08 -4.56 1.89
CA LEU A 740 21.89 -4.97 2.61
C LEU A 740 22.26 -5.50 3.99
N ALA A 741 21.91 -4.73 5.03
CA ALA A 741 22.27 -5.02 6.43
C ALA A 741 21.89 -6.44 6.90
N PHE A 742 20.83 -7.03 6.33
CA PHE A 742 20.41 -8.40 6.63
C PHE A 742 21.49 -9.46 6.37
N PHE A 743 22.36 -9.27 5.37
CA PHE A 743 23.38 -10.27 5.04
C PHE A 743 24.63 -10.19 5.93
N ASN A 744 24.81 -9.09 6.67
CA ASN A 744 25.94 -8.86 7.58
C ASN A 744 27.31 -9.23 6.98
N ILE A 745 27.54 -8.85 5.71
CA ILE A 745 28.78 -9.18 4.99
C ILE A 745 29.79 -8.03 5.20
N PRO A 746 30.98 -8.30 5.79
CA PRO A 746 32.01 -7.28 5.97
C PRO A 746 32.47 -6.71 4.61
N PRO A 747 32.61 -5.38 4.44
CA PRO A 747 33.09 -4.79 3.20
C PRO A 747 34.45 -5.32 2.74
N GLU A 748 35.33 -5.68 3.67
CA GLU A 748 36.67 -6.22 3.41
C GLU A 748 36.60 -7.58 2.68
N LEU A 749 35.50 -8.32 2.86
CA LEU A 749 35.28 -9.60 2.20
C LEU A 749 35.09 -9.44 0.68
N LEU A 750 34.56 -8.30 0.22
CA LEU A 750 34.47 -8.02 -1.22
C LEU A 750 35.83 -8.02 -1.89
N ILE A 751 36.85 -7.51 -1.20
CA ILE A 751 38.22 -7.49 -1.72
C ILE A 751 38.73 -8.93 -1.86
N ALA A 752 38.53 -9.77 -0.84
CA ALA A 752 38.93 -11.18 -0.90
C ALA A 752 38.23 -11.93 -2.05
N ILE A 753 36.92 -11.76 -2.20
CA ILE A 753 36.13 -12.41 -3.24
C ILE A 753 36.54 -11.90 -4.64
N ASN A 754 36.74 -10.59 -4.80
CA ASN A 754 37.21 -10.02 -6.06
C ASN A 754 38.58 -10.57 -6.48
N LYS A 755 39.50 -10.81 -5.54
CA LYS A 755 40.81 -11.43 -5.85
C LYS A 755 40.64 -12.80 -6.52
N GLU A 756 39.65 -13.58 -6.08
CA GLU A 756 39.38 -14.91 -6.61
C GLU A 756 38.55 -14.89 -7.91
N LEU A 757 37.59 -13.97 -8.05
CA LEU A 757 36.78 -13.84 -9.26
C LEU A 757 37.56 -13.21 -10.42
N ASN A 758 38.38 -12.20 -10.15
CA ASN A 758 39.06 -11.36 -11.15
C ASN A 758 40.29 -12.03 -11.79
N VAL A 759 40.42 -13.34 -11.63
CA VAL A 759 41.34 -14.22 -12.38
C VAL A 759 40.60 -15.22 -13.28
N ILE A 760 39.27 -15.31 -13.15
CA ILE A 760 38.40 -16.17 -13.95
C ILE A 760 37.86 -15.38 -15.14
N LYS A 761 38.23 -15.78 -16.35
CA LYS A 761 37.82 -15.08 -17.58
C LYS A 761 36.38 -15.44 -17.95
N LYS A 762 35.56 -14.43 -18.29
CA LYS A 762 34.22 -14.66 -18.84
C LYS A 762 34.34 -15.35 -20.20
N LYS A 763 33.56 -16.41 -20.41
CA LYS A 763 33.42 -17.02 -21.74
C LYS A 763 32.45 -16.13 -22.52
N LEU A 764 32.92 -15.61 -23.66
CA LEU A 764 32.11 -14.87 -24.63
C LEU A 764 31.03 -15.77 -25.23
#